data_AF-A0A7K1TGR4-F1
#
_entry.id   AF-A0A7K1TGR4-F1
#
_cell.length_a   1.000
_cell.length_b   1.000
_cell.length_c   1.000
_cell.angle_alpha   90.00
_cell.angle_beta   90.00
_cell.angle_gamma   90.00
#
_symmetry.space_group_name_H-M   'P 1'
#
loop_
_entity.id
_entity.type
_entity.pdbx_description
1 polymer ?
#
loop_
_entity_poly.entity_id
_entity_poly.type
_entity_poly.pdbx_seq_one_letter_code
_entity_poly.pdbx_strand_id
1 'polypeptide(L)'
;MTVRSFIVFCVALLGLLGGRPGQLRAAEILPLAGEWRFRADAQDAGVAERWFATPLPETVRLPGSMAENGKGDPISLRTKWTATIYDSSWFFNPRMAKYRQPDNFKIPFWLTPATYYVGAAWYQKTVEIPTAWRGRRLVLFLERAHYQTRVWVDNTEIGQQTSLVAPHEYDLTAALTPGAHTLTVRVDNRLTVLNVGPDSHSVSDHIQGNWNGMIGRLELRAGPTVFLQSVQVYPNVAHRTALIRLLIKNSLLKTVSGTVQLAAQAFNTATPHQVAPASISFSAKPGETAVEMTLTMGEAAQLWDEFHPALYQLTATLQPKKGLADEQRTSFGLREINVQGNRLLVNGRPVFLRGDLHNGEFPLTGYPATDVPSWLRVLGVMKDHGFNHVRFHSWCPPEAAFAAADQLGFYLQPEGPSWPNHGTSLGDGRPIDQFIYDETTRMAAAYGNHASYCLLAAGNEPAGRNQAKYLADFVKFWQARDSRRLYTGASVAMSWPLVPENEYMIKSGARGLPWVKEQPNSTFDYRAAIEKFTMPYITHEMGQWCVFPDFKEISQYTGVYKARNLELFQQDLAGRGMADQAEAFLQASGKLQALCYKSEIEATLRTPGLAGFQLLGLQDFPGQGTALVGVLNPFFRKKGYITAAQYRRFCQPTVPLARLPKFVFTNNETFEATAELAHYGAQNMPATALAWSIKNGTQIMAQGNFAPVAVPTGTNTPLGTVRLPLASITAATKLTLEIILPGTDVANDWSFWVYPAQLPALPKSDVYVCTRLDARAQQVLARGGRVLLNAAGTVVKGKEVAMNFTPVFWNTSWFKMRPPHVTGFVVNPAHPALADFPTDAHSDLQWWEIVNQAQVMHLEDFPPGFRPIVQPIDTWFLNRRLALVLEARVGPGRLLVTSANLAPTADAQRPAARQLYYSLLRYAQSANFQPAATVELAVVKDLFETPSREQFSTFTKNSPDELKPQRK
;
A
#
# COMPACT_ATOMS: atom_id res chain seq x y z
N MET A 1 18.70 -15.62 20.36
CA MET A 1 19.70 -16.70 20.31
C MET A 1 19.34 -17.57 19.11
N THR A 2 20.09 -17.72 18.02
CA THR A 2 21.52 -17.50 17.76
C THR A 2 21.63 -17.18 16.26
N VAL A 3 22.31 -16.09 15.93
CA VAL A 3 22.54 -15.60 14.56
C VAL A 3 23.55 -16.52 13.88
N ARG A 4 23.22 -17.09 12.71
CA ARG A 4 24.18 -17.76 11.82
C ARG A 4 24.35 -16.95 10.55
N SER A 5 25.53 -16.37 10.44
CA SER A 5 26.06 -15.65 9.29
C SER A 5 26.16 -16.56 8.06
N PHE A 6 25.54 -16.18 6.95
CA PHE A 6 25.83 -16.72 5.62
C PHE A 6 26.87 -15.81 4.96
N ILE A 7 28.09 -16.31 4.83
CA ILE A 7 29.16 -15.72 4.03
C ILE A 7 28.92 -16.12 2.57
N VAL A 8 28.75 -15.12 1.70
CA VAL A 8 28.72 -15.30 0.24
C VAL A 8 30.15 -15.48 -0.27
N PHE A 9 30.44 -16.64 -0.84
CA PHE A 9 31.70 -16.90 -1.55
C PHE A 9 31.51 -16.56 -3.04
N CYS A 10 32.09 -15.45 -3.50
CA CYS A 10 32.28 -15.17 -4.92
C CYS A 10 33.61 -15.80 -5.36
N VAL A 11 33.56 -16.91 -6.11
CA VAL A 11 34.73 -17.41 -6.84
C VAL A 11 34.61 -16.99 -8.29
N ALA A 12 35.44 -16.02 -8.69
CA ALA A 12 35.75 -15.74 -10.09
C ALA A 12 36.68 -16.85 -10.60
N LEU A 13 36.24 -17.60 -11.62
CA LEU A 13 37.07 -18.59 -12.30
C LEU A 13 37.49 -18.02 -13.66
N LEU A 14 38.72 -17.51 -13.71
CA LEU A 14 39.48 -17.23 -14.92
C LEU A 14 39.93 -18.56 -15.52
N GLY A 15 39.31 -18.97 -16.63
CA GLY A 15 39.71 -20.12 -17.44
C GLY A 15 40.37 -19.67 -18.74
N LEU A 16 41.68 -19.89 -18.85
CA LEU A 16 42.50 -19.66 -20.05
C LEU A 16 42.08 -20.55 -21.22
N LEU A 17 42.23 -19.98 -22.42
CA LEU A 17 41.83 -20.47 -23.73
C LEU A 17 42.54 -21.76 -24.17
N GLY A 18 41.75 -22.73 -24.66
CA GLY A 18 42.16 -23.79 -25.58
C GLY A 18 41.04 -24.01 -26.60
N GLY A 19 41.33 -23.82 -27.89
CA GLY A 19 40.32 -23.74 -28.96
C GLY A 19 39.54 -25.03 -29.21
N ARG A 20 38.21 -24.90 -29.34
CA ARG A 20 37.30 -25.83 -30.02
C ARG A 20 36.36 -25.04 -30.94
N PRO A 21 36.07 -25.50 -32.17
CA PRO A 21 35.13 -24.83 -33.06
C PRO A 21 33.68 -25.08 -32.56
N GLY A 22 32.91 -24.01 -32.37
CA GLY A 22 31.52 -24.06 -31.90
C GLY A 22 31.26 -23.45 -30.52
N GLN A 23 32.04 -22.46 -30.07
CA GLN A 23 31.77 -21.79 -28.79
C GLN A 23 30.43 -21.05 -28.82
N LEU A 24 29.48 -21.59 -28.05
CA LEU A 24 28.31 -20.88 -27.51
C LEU A 24 28.80 -19.59 -26.85
N ARG A 25 28.30 -18.43 -27.28
CA ARG A 25 28.56 -17.16 -26.59
C ARG A 25 27.25 -16.43 -26.38
N ALA A 26 26.90 -16.20 -25.12
CA ALA A 26 25.93 -15.18 -24.76
C ALA A 26 26.38 -13.82 -25.33
N ALA A 27 25.45 -12.88 -25.50
CA ALA A 27 25.76 -11.54 -25.99
C ALA A 27 26.95 -10.93 -25.22
N GLU A 28 27.91 -10.35 -25.94
CA GLU A 28 29.00 -9.60 -25.31
C GLU A 28 28.45 -8.24 -24.89
N ILE A 29 28.62 -7.86 -23.62
CA ILE A 29 28.02 -6.67 -23.02
C ILE A 29 29.11 -5.63 -22.74
N LEU A 30 28.89 -4.41 -23.17
CA LEU A 30 29.63 -3.22 -22.74
C LEU A 30 28.74 -2.40 -21.78
N PRO A 31 29.02 -2.40 -20.47
CA PRO A 31 28.29 -1.56 -19.51
C PRO A 31 28.53 -0.07 -19.78
N LEU A 32 27.47 0.72 -19.72
CA LEU A 32 27.51 2.17 -19.96
C LEU A 32 27.36 2.99 -18.66
N ALA A 33 27.35 2.33 -17.50
CA ALA A 33 27.36 3.00 -16.20
C ALA A 33 28.58 3.90 -16.00
N GLY A 34 28.49 4.85 -15.07
CA GLY A 34 29.53 5.81 -14.74
C GLY A 34 29.18 7.23 -15.18
N GLU A 35 30.20 8.01 -15.52
CA GLU A 35 30.03 9.40 -15.92
C GLU A 35 29.46 9.53 -17.34
N TRP A 36 28.58 10.51 -17.52
CA TRP A 36 27.99 10.97 -18.76
C TRP A 36 28.07 12.49 -18.81
N ARG A 37 28.36 13.06 -19.98
CA ARG A 37 28.21 14.51 -20.21
C ARG A 37 26.72 14.84 -20.24
N PHE A 38 26.36 16.06 -19.84
CA PHE A 38 24.99 16.43 -19.53
C PHE A 38 24.68 17.87 -19.91
N ARG A 39 23.42 18.12 -20.31
CA ARG A 39 22.83 19.46 -20.39
C ARG A 39 21.31 19.39 -20.24
N ALA A 40 20.74 20.22 -19.37
CA ALA A 40 19.29 20.43 -19.29
C ALA A 40 18.81 21.27 -20.49
N ASP A 41 17.63 20.95 -21.02
CA ASP A 41 17.05 21.57 -22.22
C ASP A 41 15.63 22.08 -21.96
N ALA A 42 15.50 23.00 -20.99
CA ALA A 42 14.20 23.54 -20.58
C ALA A 42 13.49 24.35 -21.70
N GLN A 43 14.22 24.75 -22.74
CA GLN A 43 13.74 25.58 -23.85
C GLN A 43 13.67 24.83 -25.20
N ASP A 44 13.91 23.51 -25.22
CA ASP A 44 13.95 22.68 -26.44
C ASP A 44 14.92 23.16 -27.54
N ALA A 45 16.03 23.77 -27.14
CA ALA A 45 17.04 24.27 -28.05
C ALA A 45 17.92 23.14 -28.63
N GLY A 46 18.08 22.03 -27.92
CA GLY A 46 19.16 21.07 -28.19
C GLY A 46 19.11 20.38 -29.55
N VAL A 47 17.92 20.16 -30.13
CA VAL A 47 17.80 19.58 -31.48
C VAL A 47 18.20 20.62 -32.53
N ALA A 48 17.68 21.85 -32.41
CA ALA A 48 17.95 22.93 -33.37
C ALA A 48 19.43 23.36 -33.35
N GLU A 49 20.02 23.43 -32.15
CA GLU A 49 21.43 23.75 -31.93
C GLU A 49 22.36 22.53 -32.09
N ARG A 50 21.83 21.36 -32.45
CA ARG A 50 22.59 20.12 -32.71
C ARG A 50 23.52 19.72 -31.56
N TRP A 51 23.03 19.73 -30.33
CA TRP A 51 23.83 19.35 -29.16
C TRP A 51 24.36 17.91 -29.22
N PHE A 52 23.72 17.02 -29.99
CA PHE A 52 24.25 15.68 -30.27
C PHE A 52 25.61 15.69 -31.01
N ALA A 53 25.94 16.78 -31.71
CA ALA A 53 27.18 16.94 -32.48
C ALA A 53 28.30 17.64 -31.71
N THR A 54 28.05 18.12 -30.50
CA THR A 54 29.01 18.89 -29.70
C THR A 54 29.11 18.33 -28.28
N PRO A 55 30.28 18.40 -27.62
CA PRO A 55 30.40 17.97 -26.22
C PRO A 55 29.51 18.79 -25.29
N LEU A 56 28.68 18.11 -24.49
CA LEU A 56 27.88 18.79 -23.46
C LEU A 56 28.77 19.30 -22.30
N PRO A 57 28.42 20.45 -21.69
CA PRO A 57 29.31 21.19 -20.79
C PRO A 57 29.36 20.66 -19.35
N GLU A 58 28.34 19.91 -18.90
CA GLU A 58 28.25 19.40 -17.53
C GLU A 58 28.40 17.88 -17.51
N THR A 59 28.40 17.27 -16.33
CA THR A 59 28.37 15.82 -16.16
C THR A 59 27.35 15.36 -15.12
N VAL A 60 26.96 14.09 -15.24
CA VAL A 60 26.13 13.33 -14.29
C VAL A 60 26.65 11.90 -14.19
N ARG A 61 26.31 11.20 -13.12
CA ARG A 61 26.52 9.76 -12.98
C ARG A 61 25.22 9.03 -13.27
N LEU A 62 25.30 8.03 -14.16
CA LEU A 62 24.21 7.12 -14.49
C LEU A 62 24.65 5.66 -14.26
N PRO A 63 23.74 4.73 -13.94
CA PRO A 63 22.30 4.94 -13.76
C PRO A 63 21.95 5.87 -12.58
N GLY A 64 20.91 6.69 -12.75
CA GLY A 64 20.48 7.66 -11.76
C GLY A 64 19.53 8.72 -12.34
N SER A 65 19.05 9.60 -11.46
CA SER A 65 18.19 10.74 -11.82
C SER A 65 18.91 12.08 -11.79
N MET A 66 18.31 13.11 -12.39
CA MET A 66 18.77 14.50 -12.23
C MET A 66 18.83 14.92 -10.76
N ALA A 67 17.85 14.53 -9.94
CA ALA A 67 17.79 14.89 -8.53
C ALA A 67 18.97 14.32 -7.72
N GLU A 68 19.34 13.06 -7.97
CA GLU A 68 20.54 12.46 -7.34
C GLU A 68 21.84 13.14 -7.74
N ASN A 69 21.87 13.73 -8.94
CA ASN A 69 23.00 14.49 -9.45
C ASN A 69 22.95 15.98 -9.10
N GLY A 70 21.99 16.40 -8.26
CA GLY A 70 21.82 17.81 -7.87
C GLY A 70 21.46 18.73 -9.04
N LYS A 71 20.83 18.19 -10.09
CA LYS A 71 20.37 18.94 -11.27
C LYS A 71 18.88 19.24 -11.16
N GLY A 72 18.46 20.43 -11.60
CA GLY A 72 17.08 20.92 -11.53
C GLY A 72 16.95 22.19 -10.68
N ASP A 73 15.74 22.70 -10.59
CA ASP A 73 15.44 23.96 -9.92
C ASP A 73 15.19 23.76 -8.42
N PRO A 74 15.55 24.74 -7.56
CA PRO A 74 15.14 24.75 -6.16
C PRO A 74 13.61 24.79 -6.01
N ILE A 75 13.10 24.09 -4.99
CA ILE A 75 11.66 24.07 -4.71
C ILE A 75 11.20 25.44 -4.17
N SER A 76 10.10 25.95 -4.70
CA SER A 76 9.52 27.24 -4.28
C SER A 76 8.02 27.33 -4.58
N LEU A 77 7.41 28.47 -4.28
CA LEU A 77 6.03 28.77 -4.67
C LEU A 77 5.80 28.77 -6.19
N ARG A 78 6.87 28.86 -7.00
CA ARG A 78 6.80 28.85 -8.46
C ARG A 78 7.01 27.46 -9.06
N THR A 79 7.30 26.44 -8.24
CA THR A 79 7.47 25.07 -8.72
C THR A 79 6.18 24.59 -9.39
N LYS A 80 6.31 24.17 -10.65
CA LYS A 80 5.21 23.64 -11.45
C LYS A 80 5.20 22.12 -11.31
N TRP A 81 4.50 21.64 -10.29
CA TRP A 81 4.33 20.21 -10.06
C TRP A 81 3.63 19.53 -11.23
N THR A 82 3.97 18.27 -11.46
CA THR A 82 3.26 17.38 -12.38
C THR A 82 1.95 16.94 -11.73
N ALA A 83 1.98 16.61 -10.44
CA ALA A 83 0.81 16.23 -9.67
C ALA A 83 -0.14 17.40 -9.42
N THR A 84 -1.42 17.09 -9.29
CA THR A 84 -2.47 18.07 -9.02
C THR A 84 -2.58 18.34 -7.51
N ILE A 85 -2.68 19.63 -7.15
CA ILE A 85 -2.96 20.05 -5.77
C ILE A 85 -4.46 20.32 -5.63
N TYR A 86 -5.15 19.51 -4.83
CA TYR A 86 -6.60 19.62 -4.60
C TYR A 86 -6.97 20.44 -3.35
N ASP A 87 -6.01 20.69 -2.46
CA ASP A 87 -6.20 21.56 -1.30
C ASP A 87 -5.44 22.88 -1.47
N SER A 88 -6.19 23.97 -1.54
CA SER A 88 -5.63 25.32 -1.64
C SER A 88 -5.42 25.99 -0.28
N SER A 89 -5.88 25.38 0.81
CA SER A 89 -5.87 25.97 2.16
C SER A 89 -4.47 26.38 2.60
N TRP A 90 -3.44 25.59 2.26
CA TRP A 90 -2.05 25.91 2.58
C TRP A 90 -1.56 27.21 1.94
N PHE A 91 -2.06 27.61 0.77
CA PHE A 91 -1.64 28.84 0.11
C PHE A 91 -2.24 30.10 0.75
N PHE A 92 -3.42 29.99 1.35
CA PHE A 92 -4.20 31.15 1.81
C PHE A 92 -4.31 31.25 3.34
N ASN A 93 -4.10 30.15 4.08
CA ASN A 93 -4.18 30.18 5.53
C ASN A 93 -3.01 31.01 6.12
N PRO A 94 -3.29 32.05 6.95
CA PRO A 94 -2.26 32.85 7.61
C PRO A 94 -1.32 32.03 8.49
N ARG A 95 -1.81 30.98 9.17
CA ARG A 95 -0.99 30.07 9.99
C ARG A 95 0.14 29.41 9.19
N MET A 96 -0.08 29.19 7.90
CA MET A 96 0.88 28.55 7.00
C MET A 96 1.88 29.52 6.36
N ALA A 97 1.75 30.84 6.55
CA ALA A 97 2.57 31.85 5.87
C ALA A 97 4.08 31.70 6.10
N LYS A 98 4.48 31.25 7.29
CA LYS A 98 5.89 31.00 7.63
C LYS A 98 6.52 29.85 6.83
N TYR A 99 5.72 28.91 6.31
CA TYR A 99 6.19 27.77 5.51
C TYR A 99 6.28 28.08 4.01
N ARG A 100 5.92 29.31 3.62
CA ARG A 100 6.01 29.80 2.24
C ARG A 100 7.27 30.64 2.00
N GLN A 101 8.08 30.86 3.04
CA GLN A 101 9.32 31.61 2.96
C GLN A 101 10.43 30.74 2.34
N PRO A 102 11.33 31.31 1.51
CA PRO A 102 12.37 30.54 0.82
C PRO A 102 13.26 29.69 1.72
N ASP A 103 13.62 30.17 2.91
CA ASP A 103 14.46 29.51 3.91
C ASP A 103 13.71 28.48 4.78
N ASN A 104 12.38 28.47 4.71
CA ASN A 104 11.53 27.59 5.50
C ASN A 104 10.43 26.91 4.65
N PHE A 105 10.68 26.70 3.36
CA PHE A 105 9.68 26.18 2.43
C PHE A 105 9.27 24.75 2.80
N LYS A 106 8.00 24.55 3.14
CA LYS A 106 7.42 23.24 3.50
C LYS A 106 5.99 23.12 3.00
N ILE A 107 5.70 22.05 2.26
CA ILE A 107 4.35 21.74 1.76
C ILE A 107 3.78 20.52 2.51
N PRO A 108 2.45 20.43 2.70
CA PRO A 108 1.84 19.31 3.40
C PRO A 108 1.36 18.19 2.47
N PHE A 109 1.49 18.38 1.15
CA PHE A 109 0.82 17.55 0.14
C PHE A 109 1.50 16.21 -0.12
N TRP A 110 2.84 16.18 -0.11
CA TRP A 110 3.68 15.02 -0.39
C TRP A 110 5.13 15.28 0.04
N LEU A 111 6.01 14.29 -0.13
CA LEU A 111 7.45 14.40 0.12
C LEU A 111 8.09 15.42 -0.82
N THR A 112 8.98 16.27 -0.31
CA THR A 112 9.61 17.32 -1.13
C THR A 112 10.94 16.83 -1.71
N PRO A 113 11.12 16.81 -3.04
CA PRO A 113 12.41 16.44 -3.64
C PRO A 113 13.46 17.54 -3.42
N ALA A 114 14.74 17.18 -3.48
CA ALA A 114 15.85 18.13 -3.31
C ALA A 114 15.91 19.20 -4.41
N THR A 115 15.63 18.80 -5.66
CA THR A 115 15.50 19.66 -6.84
C THR A 115 14.32 19.18 -7.69
N TYR A 116 13.80 20.02 -8.58
CA TYR A 116 12.70 19.66 -9.47
C TYR A 116 13.00 20.01 -10.92
N TYR A 117 12.69 19.10 -11.84
CA TYR A 117 12.86 19.36 -13.28
C TYR A 117 11.87 18.55 -14.13
N VAL A 118 11.13 19.26 -14.98
CA VAL A 118 10.25 18.67 -15.99
C VAL A 118 10.57 19.32 -17.33
N GLY A 119 11.08 18.53 -18.27
CA GLY A 119 11.62 19.00 -19.53
C GLY A 119 12.52 17.98 -20.20
N ALA A 120 13.11 18.38 -21.33
CA ALA A 120 14.11 17.56 -22.00
C ALA A 120 15.48 17.69 -21.32
N ALA A 121 16.27 16.62 -21.32
CA ALA A 121 17.65 16.64 -20.89
C ALA A 121 18.49 15.72 -21.77
N TRP A 122 19.75 16.11 -22.01
CA TRP A 122 20.67 15.42 -22.90
C TRP A 122 21.79 14.76 -22.13
N TYR A 123 22.10 13.53 -22.51
CA TYR A 123 23.13 12.69 -21.90
C TYR A 123 24.07 12.18 -23.00
N GLN A 124 25.38 12.34 -22.82
CA GLN A 124 26.39 11.95 -23.80
C GLN A 124 27.47 11.04 -23.20
N LYS A 125 27.84 9.99 -23.92
CA LYS A 125 28.94 9.11 -23.55
C LYS A 125 29.73 8.68 -24.77
N THR A 126 31.05 8.80 -24.68
CA THR A 126 31.95 8.19 -25.66
C THR A 126 32.10 6.70 -25.34
N VAL A 127 31.95 5.86 -26.36
CA VAL A 127 32.10 4.41 -26.29
C VAL A 127 33.16 3.97 -27.29
N GLU A 128 33.93 2.94 -26.93
CA GLU A 128 34.90 2.31 -27.82
C GLU A 128 34.35 0.95 -28.25
N ILE A 129 34.08 0.80 -29.55
CA ILE A 129 33.53 -0.43 -30.12
C ILE A 129 34.68 -1.37 -30.49
N PRO A 130 34.76 -2.57 -29.90
CA PRO A 130 35.85 -3.50 -30.20
C PRO A 130 35.84 -3.97 -31.66
N THR A 131 37.03 -4.17 -32.24
CA THR A 131 37.17 -4.77 -33.60
C THR A 131 36.47 -6.13 -33.72
N ALA A 132 36.43 -6.91 -32.63
CA ALA A 132 35.76 -8.21 -32.58
C ALA A 132 34.22 -8.14 -32.76
N TRP A 133 33.63 -6.94 -32.64
CA TRP A 133 32.19 -6.71 -32.82
C TRP A 133 31.81 -6.36 -34.26
N ARG A 134 32.77 -6.27 -35.18
CA ARG A 134 32.50 -6.01 -36.60
C ARG A 134 31.50 -7.02 -37.17
N GLY A 135 30.45 -6.51 -37.80
CA GLY A 135 29.42 -7.33 -38.45
C GLY A 135 28.48 -8.05 -37.47
N ARG A 136 28.53 -7.74 -36.18
CA ARG A 136 27.56 -8.22 -35.19
C ARG A 136 26.38 -7.27 -35.08
N ARG A 137 25.26 -7.77 -34.57
CA ARG A 137 24.12 -6.95 -34.17
C ARG A 137 24.49 -6.17 -32.90
N LEU A 138 24.28 -4.85 -32.89
CA LEU A 138 24.59 -3.97 -31.76
C LEU A 138 23.31 -3.31 -31.26
N VAL A 139 22.99 -3.48 -29.97
CA VAL A 139 21.76 -2.94 -29.37
C VAL A 139 22.08 -2.11 -28.15
N LEU A 140 21.60 -0.87 -28.12
CA LEU A 140 21.56 -0.09 -26.88
C LEU A 140 20.32 -0.51 -26.08
N PHE A 141 20.56 -1.00 -24.86
CA PHE A 141 19.54 -1.36 -23.89
C PHE A 141 19.52 -0.37 -22.74
N LEU A 142 18.36 0.25 -22.51
CA LEU A 142 18.11 1.14 -21.38
C LEU A 142 17.00 0.50 -20.54
N GLU A 143 17.35 -0.05 -19.37
CA GLU A 143 16.40 -0.82 -18.54
C GLU A 143 15.16 -0.02 -18.16
N ARG A 144 15.36 1.23 -17.73
CA ARG A 144 14.25 2.12 -17.39
C ARG A 144 14.64 3.58 -17.59
N ALA A 145 14.00 4.21 -18.56
CA ALA A 145 14.05 5.65 -18.78
C ALA A 145 12.69 6.27 -18.46
N HIS A 146 12.67 7.55 -18.11
CA HIS A 146 11.45 8.28 -17.74
C HIS A 146 11.41 9.59 -18.53
N TYR A 147 10.71 9.72 -19.65
CA TYR A 147 9.66 8.85 -20.20
C TYR A 147 9.86 8.53 -21.69
N GLN A 148 10.13 9.53 -22.52
CA GLN A 148 10.55 9.35 -23.90
C GLN A 148 12.06 9.43 -23.99
N THR A 149 12.66 8.59 -24.84
CA THR A 149 14.06 8.72 -25.24
C THR A 149 14.20 8.92 -26.74
N ARG A 150 15.22 9.66 -27.16
CA ARG A 150 15.65 9.78 -28.55
C ARG A 150 17.17 9.64 -28.61
N VAL A 151 17.68 8.87 -29.57
CA VAL A 151 19.09 8.43 -29.58
C VAL A 151 19.79 8.87 -30.85
N TRP A 152 21.04 9.31 -30.70
CA TRP A 152 21.98 9.58 -31.78
C TRP A 152 23.28 8.81 -31.55
N VAL A 153 23.88 8.38 -32.66
CA VAL A 153 25.27 7.91 -32.72
C VAL A 153 26.03 8.92 -33.56
N ASP A 154 27.00 9.57 -32.94
CA ASP A 154 27.69 10.74 -33.48
C ASP A 154 26.68 11.80 -33.96
N ASN A 155 26.60 12.01 -35.27
CA ASN A 155 25.72 13.00 -35.89
C ASN A 155 24.44 12.40 -36.49
N THR A 156 24.24 11.09 -36.34
CA THR A 156 23.14 10.35 -36.98
C THR A 156 22.09 9.99 -35.95
N GLU A 157 20.86 10.42 -36.21
CA GLU A 157 19.71 10.02 -35.40
C GLU A 157 19.32 8.58 -35.69
N ILE A 158 19.07 7.84 -34.63
CA ILE A 158 18.66 6.43 -34.69
C ILE A 158 17.14 6.30 -34.59
N GLY A 159 16.52 7.05 -33.67
CA GLY A 159 15.07 7.04 -33.49
C GLY A 159 14.64 7.40 -32.08
N GLN A 160 13.35 7.16 -31.81
CA GLN A 160 12.67 7.53 -30.57
C GLN A 160 11.85 6.37 -30.01
N GLN A 161 11.77 6.26 -28.69
CA GLN A 161 10.89 5.35 -27.97
C GLN A 161 10.21 6.04 -26.80
N THR A 162 8.98 5.61 -26.52
CA THR A 162 8.14 6.12 -25.42
C THR A 162 7.54 4.92 -24.69
N SER A 163 7.92 4.71 -23.42
CA SER A 163 7.39 3.66 -22.55
C SER A 163 7.64 4.01 -21.08
N LEU A 164 6.76 3.54 -20.18
CA LEU A 164 6.92 3.61 -18.72
C LEU A 164 7.04 2.23 -18.09
N VAL A 165 6.70 1.17 -18.84
CA VAL A 165 6.58 -0.18 -18.31
C VAL A 165 7.74 -1.09 -18.67
N ALA A 166 8.48 -0.84 -19.75
CA ALA A 166 9.48 -1.77 -20.27
C ALA A 166 10.77 -1.07 -20.73
N PRO A 167 11.88 -1.82 -20.91
CA PRO A 167 13.12 -1.27 -21.41
C PRO A 167 12.99 -0.62 -22.80
N HIS A 168 13.83 0.38 -23.05
CA HIS A 168 14.02 0.92 -24.40
C HIS A 168 15.20 0.23 -25.09
N GLU A 169 14.99 -0.23 -26.32
CA GLU A 169 16.00 -0.96 -27.11
C GLU A 169 16.19 -0.35 -28.49
N TYR A 170 17.41 0.06 -28.83
CA TYR A 170 17.73 0.63 -30.15
C TYR A 170 18.73 -0.25 -30.89
N ASP A 171 18.39 -0.64 -32.12
CA ASP A 171 19.35 -1.30 -33.01
C ASP A 171 20.32 -0.27 -33.59
N LEU A 172 21.58 -0.34 -33.16
CA LEU A 172 22.66 0.56 -33.54
C LEU A 172 23.58 -0.06 -34.60
N THR A 173 23.24 -1.24 -35.12
CA THR A 173 24.12 -2.05 -35.99
C THR A 173 24.58 -1.28 -37.23
N ALA A 174 23.70 -0.48 -37.84
CA ALA A 174 24.03 0.29 -39.03
C ALA A 174 24.87 1.55 -38.77
N ALA A 175 24.88 2.05 -37.52
CA ALA A 175 25.50 3.31 -37.15
C ALA A 175 26.84 3.15 -36.43
N LEU A 176 27.08 2.00 -35.82
CA LEU A 176 28.31 1.71 -35.08
C LEU A 176 29.28 0.85 -35.88
N THR A 177 30.55 1.26 -35.87
CA THR A 177 31.68 0.51 -36.42
C THR A 177 32.77 0.35 -35.36
N PRO A 178 33.78 -0.52 -35.52
CA PRO A 178 34.91 -0.55 -34.60
C PRO A 178 35.60 0.80 -34.47
N GLY A 179 35.90 1.22 -33.24
CA GLY A 179 36.48 2.52 -32.92
C GLY A 179 35.64 3.34 -31.94
N ALA A 180 36.05 4.58 -31.72
CA ALA A 180 35.38 5.53 -30.85
C ALA A 180 34.12 6.12 -31.50
N HIS A 181 33.02 6.16 -30.74
CA HIS A 181 31.75 6.78 -31.12
C HIS A 181 31.15 7.56 -29.95
N THR A 182 30.35 8.58 -30.22
CA THR A 182 29.58 9.31 -29.20
C THR A 182 28.13 8.87 -29.23
N LEU A 183 27.66 8.26 -28.14
CA LEU A 183 26.25 8.01 -27.91
C LEU A 183 25.61 9.23 -27.24
N THR A 184 24.57 9.77 -27.85
CA THR A 184 23.76 10.83 -27.25
C THR A 184 22.34 10.34 -27.04
N VAL A 185 21.80 10.53 -25.83
CA VAL A 185 20.42 10.21 -25.47
C VAL A 185 19.74 11.47 -24.96
N ARG A 186 18.61 11.86 -25.57
CA ARG A 186 17.71 12.88 -25.04
C ARG A 186 16.58 12.18 -24.29
N VAL A 187 16.33 12.57 -23.04
CA VAL A 187 15.21 12.08 -22.21
C VAL A 187 14.21 13.20 -21.98
N ASP A 188 12.93 12.95 -22.22
CA ASP A 188 11.83 13.92 -22.05
C ASP A 188 10.73 13.33 -21.18
N ASN A 189 10.47 13.97 -20.04
CA ASN A 189 9.51 13.54 -19.02
C ASN A 189 8.22 14.39 -19.00
N ARG A 190 7.98 15.21 -20.03
CA ARG A 190 6.78 16.04 -20.12
C ARG A 190 5.55 15.24 -20.54
N LEU A 191 4.40 15.55 -19.92
CA LEU A 191 3.10 14.98 -20.30
C LEU A 191 2.54 15.52 -21.62
N THR A 192 3.22 16.49 -22.26
CA THR A 192 2.94 16.89 -23.65
C THR A 192 3.36 15.82 -24.65
N VAL A 193 4.27 14.90 -24.28
CA VAL A 193 4.63 13.73 -25.09
C VAL A 193 3.49 12.73 -25.13
N LEU A 194 3.02 12.33 -23.95
CA LEU A 194 1.78 11.59 -23.77
C LEU A 194 1.23 11.88 -22.37
N ASN A 195 -0.06 12.20 -22.32
CA ASN A 195 -0.75 12.43 -21.07
C ASN A 195 -1.38 11.12 -20.58
N VAL A 196 -0.69 10.45 -19.66
CA VAL A 196 -1.21 9.27 -18.93
C VAL A 196 -2.12 9.64 -17.75
N GLY A 197 -2.24 10.93 -17.43
CA GLY A 197 -2.87 11.49 -16.25
C GLY A 197 -1.82 11.99 -15.25
N PRO A 198 -1.72 13.29 -14.92
CA PRO A 198 -0.76 13.87 -13.96
C PRO A 198 -0.69 13.20 -12.58
N ASP A 199 -1.78 12.59 -12.13
CA ASP A 199 -1.82 11.93 -10.82
C ASP A 199 -1.48 10.43 -10.90
N SER A 200 -1.23 9.91 -12.10
CA SER A 200 -0.80 8.52 -12.30
C SER A 200 0.52 8.27 -11.60
N HIS A 201 0.58 7.21 -10.81
CA HIS A 201 1.78 6.84 -10.06
C HIS A 201 2.97 6.49 -10.97
N SER A 202 2.74 6.21 -12.24
CA SER A 202 3.82 6.11 -13.23
C SER A 202 4.65 7.39 -13.40
N VAL A 203 4.13 8.58 -13.05
CA VAL A 203 4.75 9.90 -13.30
C VAL A 203 4.52 10.97 -12.21
N SER A 204 3.80 10.67 -11.13
CA SER A 204 3.26 11.69 -10.21
C SER A 204 4.13 12.02 -9.00
N ASP A 205 4.18 13.30 -8.62
CA ASP A 205 4.81 13.81 -7.38
C ASP A 205 4.16 13.30 -6.10
N HIS A 206 2.97 12.70 -6.19
CA HIS A 206 2.37 12.02 -5.06
C HIS A 206 3.25 10.86 -4.53
N ILE A 207 4.11 10.25 -5.36
CA ILE A 207 4.99 9.15 -4.95
C ILE A 207 6.41 9.25 -5.52
N GLN A 208 6.74 8.51 -6.56
CA GLN A 208 8.05 8.44 -7.21
C GLN A 208 8.42 9.74 -7.93
N GLY A 209 7.47 10.66 -8.16
CA GLY A 209 7.72 11.90 -8.88
C GLY A 209 7.83 11.74 -10.38
N ASN A 210 7.88 12.88 -11.07
CA ASN A 210 8.16 12.97 -12.49
C ASN A 210 9.68 13.13 -12.73
N TRP A 211 10.48 12.12 -12.38
CA TRP A 211 11.93 12.20 -12.47
C TRP A 211 12.42 12.21 -13.94
N ASN A 212 13.59 12.79 -14.19
CA ASN A 212 14.29 12.70 -15.48
C ASN A 212 15.63 11.98 -15.27
N GLY A 213 15.92 10.99 -16.11
CA GLY A 213 17.14 10.19 -16.00
C GLY A 213 17.01 8.83 -16.67
N MET A 214 18.01 7.99 -16.45
CA MET A 214 18.04 6.60 -16.91
C MET A 214 18.58 5.75 -15.76
N ILE A 215 17.81 4.77 -15.31
CA ILE A 215 18.13 3.92 -14.15
C ILE A 215 18.25 2.44 -14.56
N GLY A 216 18.82 1.62 -13.68
CA GLY A 216 19.08 0.21 -13.95
C GLY A 216 20.23 -0.04 -14.93
N ARG A 217 20.18 -1.14 -15.65
CA ARG A 217 21.18 -1.53 -16.65
C ARG A 217 21.15 -0.57 -17.83
N LEU A 218 22.32 -0.02 -18.14
CA LEU A 218 22.60 0.74 -19.35
C LEU A 218 23.70 0.00 -20.09
N GLU A 219 23.38 -0.59 -21.24
CA GLU A 219 24.26 -1.57 -21.88
C GLU A 219 24.27 -1.38 -23.39
N LEU A 220 25.45 -1.57 -24.00
CA LEU A 220 25.56 -1.86 -25.41
C LEU A 220 25.83 -3.36 -25.58
N ARG A 221 24.94 -4.06 -26.26
CA ARG A 221 24.96 -5.53 -26.40
C ARG A 221 25.33 -5.92 -27.82
N ALA A 222 26.33 -6.78 -27.97
CA ALA A 222 26.72 -7.35 -29.25
C ALA A 222 26.28 -8.82 -29.36
N GLY A 223 25.51 -9.13 -30.41
CA GLY A 223 24.96 -10.45 -30.64
C GLY A 223 25.00 -10.89 -32.11
N PRO A 224 24.55 -12.13 -32.40
CA PRO A 224 24.45 -12.64 -33.76
C PRO A 224 23.44 -11.87 -34.62
N THR A 225 23.62 -11.91 -35.95
CA THR A 225 22.67 -11.31 -36.92
C THR A 225 21.46 -12.20 -37.21
N VAL A 226 21.54 -13.49 -36.84
CA VAL A 226 20.42 -14.43 -36.80
C VAL A 226 20.26 -14.85 -35.35
N PHE A 227 19.17 -14.41 -34.72
CA PHE A 227 19.03 -14.45 -33.26
C PHE A 227 17.60 -14.78 -32.84
N LEU A 228 17.44 -15.20 -31.60
CA LEU A 228 16.15 -15.35 -30.94
C LEU A 228 15.67 -13.94 -30.56
N GLN A 229 14.66 -13.42 -31.26
CA GLN A 229 14.07 -12.13 -30.91
C GLN A 229 13.15 -12.25 -29.69
N SER A 230 12.52 -13.40 -29.49
CA SER A 230 11.64 -13.65 -28.36
C SER A 230 11.60 -15.13 -28.02
N VAL A 231 11.56 -15.44 -26.72
CA VAL A 231 11.32 -16.77 -26.15
C VAL A 231 10.18 -16.66 -25.13
N GLN A 232 9.00 -17.15 -25.48
CA GLN A 232 7.82 -17.11 -24.60
C GLN A 232 7.44 -18.52 -24.15
N VAL A 233 7.22 -18.67 -22.84
CA VAL A 233 6.91 -19.96 -22.19
C VAL A 233 5.45 -19.96 -21.75
N TYR A 234 4.69 -20.98 -22.18
CA TYR A 234 3.30 -21.20 -21.82
C TYR A 234 3.18 -22.52 -21.05
N PRO A 235 3.13 -22.48 -19.72
CA PRO A 235 3.01 -23.68 -18.90
C PRO A 235 1.64 -24.36 -19.08
N ASN A 236 1.62 -25.68 -18.98
CA ASN A 236 0.41 -26.50 -18.94
C ASN A 236 0.57 -27.51 -17.79
N VAL A 237 -0.16 -27.26 -16.70
CA VAL A 237 -0.07 -28.05 -15.47
C VAL A 237 -0.74 -29.42 -15.67
N ALA A 238 -1.90 -29.47 -16.33
CA ALA A 238 -2.65 -30.70 -16.53
C ALA A 238 -1.85 -31.79 -17.28
N HIS A 239 -1.00 -31.39 -18.23
CA HIS A 239 -0.15 -32.30 -19.00
C HIS A 239 1.32 -32.28 -18.57
N ARG A 240 1.70 -31.44 -17.59
CA ARG A 240 3.08 -31.18 -17.19
C ARG A 240 4.01 -30.92 -18.38
N THR A 241 3.59 -29.98 -19.22
CA THR A 241 4.38 -29.52 -20.37
C THR A 241 4.56 -28.02 -20.34
N ALA A 242 5.49 -27.52 -21.15
CA ALA A 242 5.63 -26.09 -21.44
C ALA A 242 5.74 -25.90 -22.95
N LEU A 243 4.79 -25.16 -23.54
CA LEU A 243 4.87 -24.74 -24.94
C LEU A 243 5.81 -23.54 -25.04
N ILE A 244 6.86 -23.67 -25.84
CA ILE A 244 7.86 -22.63 -26.08
C ILE A 244 7.60 -22.05 -27.46
N ARG A 245 7.22 -20.76 -27.50
CA ARG A 245 7.07 -19.99 -28.74
C ARG A 245 8.32 -19.13 -28.95
N LEU A 246 9.01 -19.39 -30.04
CA LEU A 246 10.24 -18.72 -30.42
C LEU A 246 9.97 -17.84 -31.65
N LEU A 247 10.51 -16.62 -31.62
CA LEU A 247 10.59 -15.77 -32.81
C LEU A 247 12.05 -15.64 -33.21
N ILE A 248 12.43 -16.23 -34.34
CA ILE A 248 13.79 -16.12 -34.89
C ILE A 248 13.81 -14.93 -35.85
N LYS A 249 14.73 -13.99 -35.63
CA LYS A 249 14.99 -12.89 -36.56
C LYS A 249 16.24 -13.20 -37.37
N ASN A 250 16.09 -13.26 -38.68
CA ASN A 250 17.19 -13.35 -39.63
C ASN A 250 17.40 -11.99 -40.30
N SER A 251 18.47 -11.30 -39.91
CA SER A 251 18.82 -9.97 -40.45
C SER A 251 19.63 -10.04 -41.75
N LEU A 252 19.85 -11.24 -42.30
CA LEU A 252 20.56 -11.45 -43.57
C LEU A 252 19.57 -11.49 -44.74
N LEU A 253 20.06 -11.20 -45.95
CA LEU A 253 19.27 -11.23 -47.19
C LEU A 253 18.98 -12.66 -47.71
N LYS A 254 19.55 -13.69 -47.08
CA LYS A 254 19.41 -15.09 -47.49
C LYS A 254 18.77 -15.92 -46.38
N THR A 255 18.06 -16.98 -46.78
CA THR A 255 17.55 -17.98 -45.85
C THR A 255 18.68 -18.66 -45.09
N VAL A 256 18.51 -18.83 -43.77
CA VAL A 256 19.46 -19.53 -42.90
C VAL A 256 18.76 -20.73 -42.28
N SER A 257 19.44 -21.88 -42.28
CA SER A 257 18.97 -23.10 -41.62
C SER A 257 19.93 -23.55 -40.52
N GLY A 258 19.40 -24.30 -39.57
CA GLY A 258 20.13 -24.78 -38.40
C GLY A 258 19.25 -25.57 -37.46
N THR A 259 19.65 -25.65 -36.20
CA THR A 259 18.92 -26.35 -35.14
C THR A 259 18.61 -25.39 -33.99
N VAL A 260 17.44 -25.50 -33.40
CA VAL A 260 17.12 -24.95 -32.10
C VAL A 260 17.16 -26.09 -31.07
N GLN A 261 17.82 -25.87 -29.94
CA GLN A 261 17.80 -26.75 -28.79
C GLN A 261 17.20 -26.05 -27.57
N LEU A 262 16.37 -26.76 -26.82
CA LEU A 262 15.75 -26.31 -25.58
C LEU A 262 16.17 -27.23 -24.43
N ALA A 263 16.58 -26.66 -23.30
CA ALA A 263 16.85 -27.39 -22.07
C ALA A 263 16.32 -26.59 -20.87
N ALA A 264 15.77 -27.26 -19.85
CA ALA A 264 15.30 -26.60 -18.64
C ALA A 264 15.72 -27.36 -17.38
N GLN A 265 15.97 -26.63 -16.29
CA GLN A 265 16.30 -27.21 -14.99
C GLN A 265 15.73 -26.38 -13.84
N ALA A 266 15.26 -27.04 -12.78
CA ALA A 266 14.87 -26.35 -11.55
C ALA A 266 16.11 -25.79 -10.85
N PHE A 267 16.03 -24.58 -10.29
CA PHE A 267 17.20 -23.92 -9.69
C PHE A 267 17.00 -23.37 -8.27
N ASN A 268 15.77 -23.31 -7.76
CA ASN A 268 15.45 -22.81 -6.42
C ASN A 268 14.65 -23.82 -5.56
N THR A 269 14.67 -25.09 -5.95
CA THR A 269 13.94 -26.17 -5.26
C THR A 269 14.89 -27.07 -4.48
N ALA A 270 14.41 -27.67 -3.39
CA ALA A 270 15.19 -28.62 -2.61
C ALA A 270 15.46 -29.92 -3.38
N THR A 271 14.53 -30.34 -4.23
CA THR A 271 14.68 -31.51 -5.10
C THR A 271 15.14 -31.06 -6.48
N PRO A 272 16.32 -31.51 -6.96
CA PRO A 272 16.77 -31.22 -8.32
C PRO A 272 15.82 -31.83 -9.36
N HIS A 273 15.56 -31.10 -10.44
CA HIS A 273 14.79 -31.61 -11.57
C HIS A 273 15.38 -31.08 -12.87
N GLN A 274 15.87 -31.99 -13.72
CA GLN A 274 16.39 -31.70 -15.06
C GLN A 274 15.38 -32.16 -16.11
N VAL A 275 14.94 -31.25 -16.97
CA VAL A 275 14.05 -31.57 -18.09
C VAL A 275 14.89 -32.09 -19.25
N ALA A 276 14.43 -33.16 -19.89
CA ALA A 276 15.09 -33.74 -21.06
C ALA A 276 15.18 -32.68 -22.19
N PRO A 277 16.35 -32.49 -22.83
CA PRO A 277 16.47 -31.52 -23.90
C PRO A 277 15.62 -31.89 -25.12
N ALA A 278 15.06 -30.89 -25.79
CA ALA A 278 14.35 -31.03 -27.06
C ALA A 278 15.09 -30.29 -28.18
N SER A 279 14.96 -30.73 -29.42
CA SER A 279 15.59 -30.05 -30.58
C SER A 279 14.74 -30.13 -31.84
N ILE A 280 14.78 -29.08 -32.66
CA ILE A 280 14.11 -29.03 -33.96
C ILE A 280 15.00 -28.32 -34.99
N SER A 281 14.93 -28.73 -36.25
CA SER A 281 15.55 -27.97 -37.34
C SER A 281 14.73 -26.74 -37.69
N PHE A 282 15.38 -25.61 -38.00
CA PHE A 282 14.71 -24.40 -38.47
C PHE A 282 15.20 -23.99 -39.87
N SER A 283 14.36 -23.23 -40.57
CA SER A 283 14.69 -22.53 -41.82
C SER A 283 14.08 -21.14 -41.78
N ALA A 284 14.91 -20.13 -41.50
CA ALA A 284 14.48 -18.76 -41.32
C ALA A 284 14.76 -17.93 -42.58
N LYS A 285 13.69 -17.46 -43.24
CA LYS A 285 13.78 -16.48 -44.34
C LYS A 285 14.24 -15.11 -43.79
N PRO A 286 14.71 -14.18 -44.63
CA PRO A 286 14.95 -12.81 -44.19
C PRO A 286 13.72 -12.25 -43.46
N GLY A 287 13.93 -11.63 -42.30
CA GLY A 287 12.85 -11.20 -41.41
C GLY A 287 12.57 -12.19 -40.28
N GLU A 288 11.30 -12.35 -39.92
CA GLU A 288 10.85 -13.10 -38.75
C GLU A 288 10.34 -14.49 -39.12
N THR A 289 10.68 -15.49 -38.30
CA THR A 289 10.20 -16.87 -38.44
C THR A 289 9.78 -17.40 -37.08
N ALA A 290 8.51 -17.75 -36.94
CA ALA A 290 7.98 -18.36 -35.72
C ALA A 290 8.29 -19.86 -35.68
N VAL A 291 8.68 -20.36 -34.51
CA VAL A 291 8.91 -21.78 -34.23
C VAL A 291 8.23 -22.12 -32.90
N GLU A 292 7.50 -23.22 -32.86
CA GLU A 292 6.90 -23.73 -31.63
C GLU A 292 7.48 -25.10 -31.27
N MET A 293 7.73 -25.32 -29.98
CA MET A 293 8.21 -26.59 -29.45
C MET A 293 7.57 -26.85 -28.10
N THR A 294 7.18 -28.09 -27.83
CA THR A 294 6.68 -28.50 -26.51
C THR A 294 7.80 -29.18 -25.73
N LEU A 295 8.09 -28.67 -24.54
CA LEU A 295 8.94 -29.34 -23.56
C LEU A 295 8.09 -30.21 -22.64
N THR A 296 8.38 -31.52 -22.62
CA THR A 296 7.77 -32.46 -21.67
C THR A 296 8.49 -32.36 -20.34
N MET A 297 7.83 -31.80 -19.32
CA MET A 297 8.44 -31.61 -18.00
C MET A 297 8.43 -32.91 -17.18
N GLY A 298 7.43 -33.78 -17.37
CA GLY A 298 7.34 -35.08 -16.69
C GLY A 298 6.81 -35.01 -15.23
N GLU A 299 6.54 -36.17 -14.63
CA GLU A 299 5.87 -36.29 -13.33
C GLU A 299 6.67 -35.74 -12.13
N ALA A 300 7.98 -35.58 -12.26
CA ALA A 300 8.84 -34.98 -11.25
C ALA A 300 8.83 -33.44 -11.30
N ALA A 301 8.11 -32.83 -12.26
CA ALA A 301 7.99 -31.38 -12.35
C ALA A 301 7.29 -30.80 -11.12
N GLN A 302 7.90 -29.78 -10.53
CA GLN A 302 7.38 -29.08 -9.37
C GLN A 302 6.56 -27.86 -9.82
N LEU A 303 5.42 -27.63 -9.18
CA LEU A 303 4.53 -26.51 -9.50
C LEU A 303 4.96 -25.24 -8.78
N TRP A 304 4.58 -24.10 -9.32
CA TRP A 304 4.77 -22.78 -8.71
C TRP A 304 3.47 -22.30 -8.05
N ASP A 305 3.52 -21.91 -6.77
CA ASP A 305 2.49 -21.14 -6.06
C ASP A 305 3.06 -20.38 -4.83
N GLU A 306 2.20 -19.78 -4.00
CA GLU A 306 2.61 -19.00 -2.81
C GLU A 306 3.36 -19.80 -1.73
N PHE A 307 3.17 -21.13 -1.71
CA PHE A 307 3.76 -22.05 -0.74
C PHE A 307 4.97 -22.78 -1.32
N HIS A 308 4.92 -23.10 -2.62
CA HIS A 308 5.94 -23.82 -3.36
C HIS A 308 6.36 -23.00 -4.59
N PRO A 309 7.23 -21.99 -4.45
CA PRO A 309 7.62 -21.11 -5.55
C PRO A 309 8.68 -21.76 -6.47
N ALA A 310 8.43 -22.96 -6.99
CA ALA A 310 9.40 -23.69 -7.83
C ALA A 310 9.60 -23.01 -9.19
N LEU A 311 10.86 -22.71 -9.53
CA LEU A 311 11.25 -22.04 -10.77
C LEU A 311 12.21 -22.90 -11.58
N TYR A 312 12.03 -22.83 -12.90
CA TYR A 312 12.85 -23.44 -13.91
C TYR A 312 13.62 -22.38 -14.68
N GLN A 313 14.87 -22.68 -15.02
CA GLN A 313 15.68 -21.92 -15.96
C GLN A 313 15.59 -22.60 -17.32
N LEU A 314 14.87 -22.01 -18.27
CA LEU A 314 14.89 -22.43 -19.67
C LEU A 314 16.11 -21.81 -20.37
N THR A 315 16.84 -22.63 -21.12
CA THR A 315 17.90 -22.22 -22.04
C THR A 315 17.49 -22.62 -23.46
N ALA A 316 17.35 -21.63 -24.34
CA ALA A 316 17.08 -21.81 -25.76
C ALA A 316 18.34 -21.46 -26.56
N THR A 317 18.87 -22.43 -27.30
CA THR A 317 20.07 -22.28 -28.14
C THR A 317 19.70 -22.36 -29.60
N LEU A 318 19.93 -21.29 -30.35
CA LEU A 318 19.79 -21.22 -31.80
C LEU A 318 21.16 -21.43 -32.44
N GLN A 319 21.33 -22.54 -33.16
CA GLN A 319 22.57 -22.92 -33.81
C GLN A 319 22.40 -22.95 -35.33
N PRO A 320 22.76 -21.87 -36.05
CA PRO A 320 22.84 -21.88 -37.51
C PRO A 320 23.89 -22.88 -38.02
N LYS A 321 23.69 -23.44 -39.21
CA LYS A 321 24.72 -24.24 -39.92
C LYS A 321 25.96 -23.39 -40.26
N LYS A 322 25.76 -22.10 -40.50
CA LYS A 322 26.81 -21.10 -40.76
C LYS A 322 26.44 -19.82 -40.02
N GLY A 323 27.38 -19.26 -39.26
CA GLY A 323 27.17 -18.07 -38.44
C GLY A 323 27.40 -18.35 -36.95
N LEU A 324 27.23 -17.31 -36.13
CA LEU A 324 27.33 -17.40 -34.67
C LEU A 324 26.04 -18.01 -34.10
N ALA A 325 26.18 -18.79 -33.04
CA ALA A 325 25.04 -19.27 -32.25
C ALA A 325 24.50 -18.14 -31.37
N ASP A 326 23.20 -18.20 -31.06
CA ASP A 326 22.55 -17.35 -30.08
C ASP A 326 22.02 -18.22 -28.93
N GLU A 327 22.13 -17.72 -27.70
CA GLU A 327 21.61 -18.40 -26.51
C GLU A 327 20.81 -17.39 -25.68
N GLN A 328 19.57 -17.75 -25.35
CA GLN A 328 18.73 -17.00 -24.43
C GLN A 328 18.29 -17.83 -23.25
N ARG A 329 18.25 -17.18 -22.10
CA ARG A 329 17.85 -17.77 -20.82
C ARG A 329 16.66 -17.01 -20.28
N THR A 330 15.59 -17.72 -19.93
CA THR A 330 14.43 -17.15 -19.23
C THR A 330 14.03 -18.05 -18.07
N SER A 331 13.64 -17.43 -16.95
CA SER A 331 13.00 -18.17 -15.86
C SER A 331 11.50 -18.33 -16.13
N PHE A 332 10.91 -19.40 -15.63
CA PHE A 332 9.46 -19.60 -15.58
C PHE A 332 9.07 -20.54 -14.43
N GLY A 333 7.81 -20.50 -14.02
CA GLY A 333 7.19 -21.45 -13.08
C GLY A 333 6.10 -22.27 -13.76
N LEU A 334 5.99 -23.56 -13.43
CA LEU A 334 4.90 -24.41 -13.91
C LEU A 334 3.65 -24.15 -13.06
N ARG A 335 2.73 -23.33 -13.57
CA ARG A 335 1.48 -22.99 -12.88
C ARG A 335 0.31 -22.82 -13.84
N GLU A 336 -0.89 -22.81 -13.28
CA GLU A 336 -2.11 -22.34 -13.94
C GLU A 336 -2.88 -21.43 -12.99
N ILE A 337 -3.43 -20.33 -13.50
CA ILE A 337 -4.38 -19.49 -12.79
C ILE A 337 -5.69 -19.49 -13.57
N ASN A 338 -6.80 -19.77 -12.90
CA ASN A 338 -8.11 -19.93 -13.51
C ASN A 338 -9.21 -19.39 -12.60
N VAL A 339 -10.41 -19.30 -13.16
CA VAL A 339 -11.63 -18.88 -12.45
C VAL A 339 -12.63 -20.03 -12.44
N GLN A 340 -13.26 -20.26 -11.29
CA GLN A 340 -14.40 -21.18 -11.16
C GLN A 340 -15.54 -20.49 -10.41
N GLY A 341 -16.55 -20.02 -11.14
CA GLY A 341 -17.59 -19.16 -10.58
C GLY A 341 -16.98 -17.91 -9.98
N ASN A 342 -17.24 -17.65 -8.69
CA ASN A 342 -16.69 -16.51 -7.96
C ASN A 342 -15.34 -16.80 -7.26
N ARG A 343 -14.67 -17.92 -7.58
CA ARG A 343 -13.40 -18.31 -6.96
C ARG A 343 -12.23 -18.15 -7.91
N LEU A 344 -11.12 -17.67 -7.38
CA LEU A 344 -9.80 -17.75 -8.02
C LEU A 344 -9.14 -19.07 -7.66
N LEU A 345 -8.55 -19.73 -8.65
CA LEU A 345 -7.82 -20.98 -8.49
C LEU A 345 -6.38 -20.82 -8.96
N VAL A 346 -5.43 -21.37 -8.21
CA VAL A 346 -4.05 -21.58 -8.67
C VAL A 346 -3.76 -23.08 -8.60
N ASN A 347 -3.36 -23.67 -9.72
CA ASN A 347 -3.15 -25.12 -9.84
C ASN A 347 -4.37 -25.95 -9.38
N GLY A 348 -5.58 -25.45 -9.65
CA GLY A 348 -6.85 -26.07 -9.22
C GLY A 348 -7.22 -25.84 -7.74
N ARG A 349 -6.36 -25.21 -6.94
CA ARG A 349 -6.60 -24.92 -5.52
C ARG A 349 -7.22 -23.53 -5.33
N PRO A 350 -8.30 -23.36 -4.55
CA PRO A 350 -8.84 -22.05 -4.21
C PRO A 350 -7.82 -21.17 -3.49
N VAL A 351 -7.68 -19.93 -3.95
CA VAL A 351 -6.80 -18.91 -3.37
C VAL A 351 -7.62 -17.72 -2.92
N PHE A 352 -7.24 -17.16 -1.77
CA PHE A 352 -7.72 -15.86 -1.31
C PHE A 352 -6.58 -14.86 -1.43
N LEU A 353 -6.78 -13.81 -2.23
CA LEU A 353 -5.76 -12.76 -2.38
C LEU A 353 -5.74 -11.89 -1.13
N ARG A 354 -4.65 -11.98 -0.38
CA ARG A 354 -4.34 -11.09 0.74
C ARG A 354 -3.39 -10.03 0.19
N GLY A 355 -4.00 -8.99 -0.36
CA GLY A 355 -3.36 -8.05 -1.26
C GLY A 355 -3.02 -6.73 -0.63
N ASP A 356 -1.87 -6.21 -1.02
CA ASP A 356 -1.45 -4.83 -0.77
C ASP A 356 -1.42 -4.03 -2.09
N LEU A 357 -1.38 -2.72 -1.96
CA LEU A 357 -1.26 -1.78 -3.07
C LEU A 357 0.08 -1.05 -2.96
N HIS A 358 0.89 -1.12 -4.01
CA HIS A 358 2.20 -0.50 -4.07
C HIS A 358 2.20 0.64 -5.10
N ASN A 359 2.60 1.84 -4.66
CA ASN A 359 2.53 3.06 -5.48
C ASN A 359 3.87 3.48 -6.07
N GLY A 360 4.98 2.92 -5.57
CA GLY A 360 6.32 3.26 -6.05
C GLY A 360 7.10 4.09 -5.02
N GLU A 361 6.85 3.84 -3.73
CA GLU A 361 7.40 4.55 -2.59
C GLU A 361 8.88 4.18 -2.39
N PHE A 362 9.79 4.93 -3.03
CA PHE A 362 11.24 4.81 -2.84
C PHE A 362 11.86 6.17 -2.47
N PRO A 363 11.65 6.68 -1.24
CA PRO A 363 12.02 8.06 -0.90
C PRO A 363 13.51 8.37 -0.98
N LEU A 364 14.39 7.36 -0.88
CA LEU A 364 15.84 7.59 -0.93
C LEU A 364 16.30 7.98 -2.33
N THR A 365 15.77 7.33 -3.35
CA THR A 365 16.17 7.50 -4.76
C THR A 365 15.21 8.36 -5.54
N GLY A 366 13.94 8.42 -5.13
CA GLY A 366 12.87 9.07 -5.90
C GLY A 366 12.49 8.30 -7.16
N TYR A 367 12.73 6.99 -7.20
CA TYR A 367 12.33 6.10 -8.30
C TYR A 367 12.44 4.64 -7.83
N PRO A 368 11.73 3.69 -8.47
CA PRO A 368 11.73 2.29 -8.07
C PRO A 368 13.09 1.62 -8.24
N ALA A 369 13.48 0.81 -7.25
CA ALA A 369 14.70 0.01 -7.33
C ALA A 369 14.64 -0.99 -8.50
N THR A 370 15.75 -1.17 -9.20
CA THR A 370 15.90 -2.12 -10.32
C THR A 370 16.70 -3.37 -9.92
N ASP A 371 16.92 -3.60 -8.63
CA ASP A 371 17.64 -4.75 -8.10
C ASP A 371 16.71 -5.70 -7.30
N VAL A 372 16.92 -7.00 -7.46
CA VAL A 372 16.11 -8.04 -6.80
C VAL A 372 16.19 -7.97 -5.27
N PRO A 373 17.36 -7.73 -4.63
CA PRO A 373 17.44 -7.62 -3.17
C PRO A 373 16.51 -6.56 -2.56
N SER A 374 16.38 -5.38 -3.18
CA SER A 374 15.47 -4.33 -2.73
C SER A 374 14.01 -4.81 -2.69
N TRP A 375 13.58 -5.56 -3.69
CA TRP A 375 12.22 -6.10 -3.77
C TRP A 375 12.01 -7.33 -2.89
N LEU A 376 13.02 -8.19 -2.73
CA LEU A 376 12.96 -9.29 -1.75
C LEU A 376 12.75 -8.76 -0.33
N ARG A 377 13.36 -7.61 0.02
CA ARG A 377 13.13 -6.94 1.30
C ARG A 377 11.68 -6.45 1.43
N VAL A 378 11.17 -5.72 0.43
CA VAL A 378 9.81 -5.16 0.46
C VAL A 378 8.75 -6.27 0.51
N LEU A 379 8.79 -7.21 -0.43
CA LEU A 379 7.85 -8.33 -0.51
C LEU A 379 8.03 -9.30 0.66
N GLY A 380 9.25 -9.45 1.19
CA GLY A 380 9.52 -10.23 2.40
C GLY A 380 8.78 -9.66 3.62
N VAL A 381 8.81 -8.34 3.82
CA VAL A 381 8.06 -7.69 4.90
C VAL A 381 6.55 -7.88 4.71
N MET A 382 6.03 -7.77 3.49
CA MET A 382 4.63 -8.07 3.21
C MET A 382 4.29 -9.54 3.53
N LYS A 383 5.18 -10.48 3.16
CA LYS A 383 5.03 -11.90 3.49
C LYS A 383 5.00 -12.11 5.00
N ASP A 384 5.86 -11.44 5.75
CA ASP A 384 5.88 -11.50 7.21
C ASP A 384 4.57 -11.01 7.85
N HIS A 385 3.79 -10.16 7.17
CA HIS A 385 2.44 -9.73 7.58
C HIS A 385 1.31 -10.60 7.00
N GLY A 386 1.65 -11.67 6.27
CA GLY A 386 0.74 -12.69 5.76
C GLY A 386 0.12 -12.43 4.39
N PHE A 387 0.63 -11.43 3.67
CA PHE A 387 0.21 -11.11 2.31
C PHE A 387 0.79 -12.11 1.29
N ASN A 388 0.09 -12.28 0.17
CA ASN A 388 0.50 -13.10 -0.98
C ASN A 388 0.27 -12.40 -2.33
N HIS A 389 -0.27 -11.19 -2.33
CA HIS A 389 -0.66 -10.46 -3.55
C HIS A 389 -0.21 -9.01 -3.49
N VAL A 390 0.22 -8.45 -4.62
CA VAL A 390 0.51 -7.01 -4.76
C VAL A 390 -0.10 -6.47 -6.05
N ARG A 391 -0.85 -5.38 -5.92
CA ARG A 391 -1.31 -4.55 -7.02
C ARG A 391 -0.39 -3.34 -7.18
N PHE A 392 0.06 -3.07 -8.41
CA PHE A 392 0.82 -1.85 -8.72
C PHE A 392 -0.10 -0.80 -9.33
N HIS A 393 -0.53 0.15 -8.51
CA HIS A 393 -1.58 1.11 -8.84
C HIS A 393 -1.15 2.08 -9.96
N SER A 394 -1.73 1.99 -11.15
CA SER A 394 -1.42 2.82 -12.34
C SER A 394 0.05 2.79 -12.81
N TRP A 395 0.78 1.69 -12.56
CA TRP A 395 2.15 1.53 -13.02
C TRP A 395 2.60 0.05 -13.13
N CYS A 396 3.73 -0.17 -13.81
CA CYS A 396 4.41 -1.45 -13.89
C CYS A 396 5.79 -1.38 -13.20
N PRO A 397 6.11 -2.32 -12.28
CA PRO A 397 7.40 -2.33 -11.60
C PRO A 397 8.53 -2.82 -12.50
N PRO A 398 9.81 -2.61 -12.12
CA PRO A 398 10.95 -3.20 -12.83
C PRO A 398 10.94 -4.74 -12.80
N GLU A 399 11.67 -5.37 -13.72
CA GLU A 399 11.86 -6.84 -13.80
C GLU A 399 12.24 -7.45 -12.44
N ALA A 400 13.07 -6.72 -11.68
CA ALA A 400 13.50 -7.11 -10.34
C ALA A 400 12.35 -7.41 -9.37
N ALA A 401 11.22 -6.71 -9.46
CA ALA A 401 10.05 -6.96 -8.63
C ALA A 401 9.37 -8.28 -8.99
N PHE A 402 9.26 -8.59 -10.29
CA PHE A 402 8.73 -9.86 -10.77
C PHE A 402 9.65 -11.02 -10.36
N ALA A 403 10.96 -10.88 -10.53
CA ALA A 403 11.93 -11.89 -10.10
C ALA A 403 11.92 -12.13 -8.58
N ALA A 404 11.74 -11.09 -7.77
CA ALA A 404 11.57 -11.23 -6.32
C ALA A 404 10.25 -11.90 -5.95
N ALA A 405 9.16 -11.53 -6.63
CA ALA A 405 7.84 -12.13 -6.43
C ALA A 405 7.80 -13.60 -6.84
N ASP A 406 8.45 -13.96 -7.94
CA ASP A 406 8.65 -15.35 -8.39
C ASP A 406 9.34 -16.18 -7.31
N GLN A 407 10.41 -15.65 -6.69
CA GLN A 407 11.16 -16.33 -5.63
C GLN A 407 10.36 -16.47 -4.33
N LEU A 408 9.52 -15.48 -4.00
CA LEU A 408 8.75 -15.44 -2.76
C LEU A 408 7.35 -16.04 -2.90
N GLY A 409 6.87 -16.37 -4.10
CA GLY A 409 5.51 -16.87 -4.31
C GLY A 409 4.45 -15.77 -4.14
N PHE A 410 4.68 -14.58 -4.70
CA PHE A 410 3.68 -13.51 -4.74
C PHE A 410 2.93 -13.48 -6.06
N TYR A 411 1.62 -13.27 -5.99
CA TYR A 411 0.78 -12.98 -7.15
C TYR A 411 0.82 -11.48 -7.43
N LEU A 412 1.20 -11.09 -8.65
CA LEU A 412 1.31 -9.69 -9.04
C LEU A 412 0.18 -9.31 -9.99
N GLN A 413 -0.34 -8.10 -9.78
CA GLN A 413 -1.19 -7.37 -10.69
C GLN A 413 -0.54 -6.02 -11.03
N PRO A 414 0.35 -5.96 -12.03
CA PRO A 414 0.73 -4.69 -12.61
C PRO A 414 -0.46 -4.07 -13.35
N GLU A 415 -0.45 -2.75 -13.49
CA GLU A 415 -1.45 -2.03 -14.28
C GLU A 415 -0.78 -1.31 -15.44
N GLY A 416 -1.59 -1.02 -16.48
CA GLY A 416 -1.19 -0.02 -17.46
C GLY A 416 -0.87 1.31 -16.76
N PRO A 417 0.05 2.12 -17.31
CA PRO A 417 0.68 3.22 -16.58
C PRO A 417 -0.20 4.48 -16.49
N SER A 418 -1.52 4.35 -16.34
CA SER A 418 -2.49 5.44 -16.45
C SER A 418 -3.57 5.42 -15.37
N TRP A 419 -3.90 6.62 -14.90
CA TRP A 419 -5.04 6.93 -14.06
C TRP A 419 -5.91 8.02 -14.73
N PRO A 420 -6.87 7.61 -15.61
CA PRO A 420 -7.46 8.53 -16.58
C PRO A 420 -8.38 9.62 -16.03
N ASN A 421 -9.11 9.38 -14.93
CA ASN A 421 -9.99 10.39 -14.31
C ASN A 421 -9.26 11.67 -13.86
N HIS A 422 -7.93 11.68 -13.85
CA HIS A 422 -7.10 12.84 -13.59
C HIS A 422 -6.37 13.32 -14.85
N GLY A 423 -7.12 13.85 -15.84
CA GLY A 423 -6.54 14.65 -16.94
C GLY A 423 -6.51 13.98 -18.32
N THR A 424 -6.96 12.74 -18.47
CA THR A 424 -7.14 12.11 -19.80
C THR A 424 -8.49 11.37 -19.89
N SER A 425 -8.72 10.57 -20.93
CA SER A 425 -9.92 9.72 -21.05
C SER A 425 -9.69 8.54 -21.99
N LEU A 426 -10.42 7.45 -21.74
CA LEU A 426 -10.35 6.19 -22.48
C LEU A 426 -11.56 5.98 -23.39
N GLY A 427 -11.30 5.43 -24.59
CA GLY A 427 -12.28 5.14 -25.62
C GLY A 427 -12.75 6.35 -26.42
N ASP A 428 -12.19 7.52 -26.15
CA ASP A 428 -12.55 8.77 -26.83
C ASP A 428 -11.60 9.07 -28.03
N GLY A 429 -10.76 8.12 -28.45
CA GLY A 429 -9.86 8.25 -29.60
C GLY A 429 -8.58 9.04 -29.30
N ARG A 430 -8.23 9.19 -28.02
CA ARG A 430 -7.02 9.89 -27.59
C ARG A 430 -5.79 8.99 -27.74
N PRO A 431 -4.57 9.54 -27.87
CA PRO A 431 -3.35 8.74 -28.00
C PRO A 431 -3.13 7.71 -26.88
N ILE A 432 -3.68 7.96 -25.68
CA ILE A 432 -3.61 7.04 -24.55
C ILE A 432 -4.28 5.69 -24.84
N ASP A 433 -5.32 5.66 -25.69
CA ASP A 433 -6.06 4.44 -26.02
C ASP A 433 -5.13 3.41 -26.66
N GLN A 434 -4.36 3.82 -27.68
CA GLN A 434 -3.36 2.97 -28.32
C GLN A 434 -2.16 2.71 -27.42
N PHE A 435 -1.72 3.73 -26.67
CA PHE A 435 -0.56 3.59 -25.80
C PHE A 435 -0.73 2.49 -24.75
N ILE A 436 -1.92 2.34 -24.15
CA ILE A 436 -2.17 1.25 -23.20
C ILE A 436 -2.02 -0.13 -23.86
N TYR A 437 -2.50 -0.33 -25.09
CA TYR A 437 -2.26 -1.58 -25.85
C TYR A 437 -0.78 -1.81 -26.13
N ASP A 438 -0.05 -0.75 -26.51
CA ASP A 438 1.38 -0.83 -26.78
C ASP A 438 2.16 -1.21 -25.51
N GLU A 439 1.90 -0.54 -24.39
CA GLU A 439 2.55 -0.80 -23.10
C GLU A 439 2.26 -2.23 -22.62
N THR A 440 1.01 -2.66 -22.67
CA THR A 440 0.62 -4.02 -22.28
C THR A 440 1.23 -5.09 -23.20
N THR A 441 1.47 -4.77 -24.47
CA THR A 441 2.25 -5.60 -25.40
C THR A 441 3.71 -5.70 -24.97
N ARG A 442 4.33 -4.58 -24.57
CA ARG A 442 5.69 -4.61 -24.02
C ARG A 442 5.76 -5.39 -22.71
N MET A 443 4.79 -5.23 -21.81
CA MET A 443 4.71 -5.97 -20.55
C MET A 443 4.60 -7.48 -20.80
N ALA A 444 3.72 -7.90 -21.72
CA ALA A 444 3.56 -9.31 -22.06
C ALA A 444 4.82 -9.92 -22.70
N ALA A 445 5.55 -9.14 -23.50
CA ALA A 445 6.79 -9.56 -24.12
C ALA A 445 7.95 -9.65 -23.11
N ALA A 446 8.13 -8.63 -22.28
CA ALA A 446 9.24 -8.50 -21.34
C ALA A 446 9.07 -9.36 -20.09
N TYR A 447 7.86 -9.42 -19.54
CA TYR A 447 7.62 -10.02 -18.22
C TYR A 447 6.70 -11.24 -18.25
N GLY A 448 6.18 -11.62 -19.42
CA GLY A 448 5.16 -12.65 -19.53
C GLY A 448 5.56 -14.05 -19.04
N ASN A 449 6.86 -14.33 -18.94
CA ASN A 449 7.38 -15.62 -18.46
C ASN A 449 7.46 -15.69 -16.92
N HIS A 450 7.38 -14.56 -16.22
CA HIS A 450 7.38 -14.54 -14.75
C HIS A 450 6.13 -15.24 -14.20
N ALA A 451 6.34 -16.19 -13.30
CA ALA A 451 5.26 -17.00 -12.74
C ALA A 451 4.28 -16.14 -11.93
N SER A 452 4.82 -15.13 -11.24
CA SER A 452 4.11 -14.14 -10.45
C SER A 452 3.21 -13.20 -11.23
N TYR A 453 3.43 -13.01 -12.55
CA TYR A 453 2.57 -12.15 -13.36
C TYR A 453 1.24 -12.85 -13.71
N CYS A 454 0.34 -12.83 -12.73
CA CYS A 454 -0.90 -13.62 -12.73
C CYS A 454 -2.15 -12.84 -13.10
N LEU A 455 -2.17 -11.52 -12.90
CA LEU A 455 -3.32 -10.66 -13.15
C LEU A 455 -2.90 -9.38 -13.89
N LEU A 456 -3.77 -8.81 -14.72
CA LEU A 456 -3.55 -7.50 -15.37
C LEU A 456 -4.83 -6.65 -15.33
N ALA A 457 -4.68 -5.35 -15.10
CA ALA A 457 -5.70 -4.33 -15.37
C ALA A 457 -5.16 -3.26 -16.33
N ALA A 458 -6.02 -2.65 -17.15
CA ALA A 458 -5.60 -1.59 -18.09
C ALA A 458 -5.14 -0.30 -17.38
N GLY A 459 -5.59 -0.08 -16.15
CA GLY A 459 -5.27 1.09 -15.33
C GLY A 459 -6.18 1.19 -14.09
N ASN A 460 -6.14 2.36 -13.45
CA ASN A 460 -7.00 2.69 -12.30
C ASN A 460 -8.10 3.69 -12.71
N GLU A 461 -9.31 3.51 -12.19
CA GLU A 461 -10.43 4.47 -12.23
C GLU A 461 -10.53 5.28 -13.53
N PRO A 462 -11.02 4.64 -14.61
CA PRO A 462 -11.04 5.22 -15.94
C PRO A 462 -11.96 6.45 -16.01
N ALA A 463 -11.84 7.22 -17.07
CA ALA A 463 -12.80 8.26 -17.43
C ALA A 463 -13.03 8.24 -18.94
N GLY A 464 -14.08 8.89 -19.42
CA GLY A 464 -14.41 8.96 -20.85
C GLY A 464 -15.83 8.49 -21.14
N ARG A 465 -16.37 8.90 -22.29
CA ARG A 465 -17.76 8.56 -22.66
C ARG A 465 -17.88 7.10 -23.08
N ASN A 466 -16.85 6.57 -23.73
CA ASN A 466 -16.83 5.20 -24.27
C ASN A 466 -15.97 4.23 -23.44
N GLN A 467 -15.56 4.63 -22.23
CA GLN A 467 -14.62 3.87 -21.40
C GLN A 467 -15.02 2.40 -21.19
N ALA A 468 -16.31 2.12 -20.97
CA ALA A 468 -16.77 0.75 -20.70
C ALA A 468 -16.58 -0.16 -21.93
N LYS A 469 -16.90 0.36 -23.12
CA LYS A 469 -16.68 -0.37 -24.38
C LYS A 469 -15.20 -0.58 -24.65
N TYR A 470 -14.38 0.46 -24.48
CA TYR A 470 -12.93 0.35 -24.65
C TYR A 470 -12.34 -0.75 -23.75
N LEU A 471 -12.71 -0.76 -22.47
CA LEU A 471 -12.22 -1.76 -21.52
C LEU A 471 -12.72 -3.17 -21.83
N ALA A 472 -13.97 -3.33 -22.29
CA ALA A 472 -14.48 -4.61 -22.77
C ALA A 472 -13.66 -5.15 -23.97
N ASP A 473 -13.35 -4.28 -24.94
CA ASP A 473 -12.56 -4.64 -26.11
C ASP A 473 -11.10 -4.95 -25.73
N PHE A 474 -10.53 -4.20 -24.77
CA PHE A 474 -9.21 -4.45 -24.21
C PHE A 474 -9.11 -5.84 -23.56
N VAL A 475 -10.10 -6.20 -22.72
CA VAL A 475 -10.13 -7.50 -22.06
C VAL A 475 -10.26 -8.64 -23.09
N LYS A 476 -11.18 -8.54 -24.05
CA LYS A 476 -11.32 -9.52 -25.14
C LYS A 476 -10.05 -9.70 -25.94
N PHE A 477 -9.38 -8.60 -26.28
CA PHE A 477 -8.13 -8.62 -27.03
C PHE A 477 -7.06 -9.44 -26.29
N TRP A 478 -6.89 -9.19 -24.99
CA TRP A 478 -5.85 -9.84 -24.20
C TRP A 478 -6.15 -11.30 -23.88
N GLN A 479 -7.40 -11.64 -23.58
CA GLN A 479 -7.86 -13.03 -23.41
C GLN A 479 -7.52 -13.88 -24.64
N ALA A 480 -7.74 -13.34 -25.86
CA ALA A 480 -7.46 -14.06 -27.09
C ALA A 480 -5.95 -14.17 -27.41
N ARG A 481 -5.12 -13.25 -26.89
CA ARG A 481 -3.71 -13.13 -27.27
C ARG A 481 -2.77 -13.89 -26.34
N ASP A 482 -3.05 -13.94 -25.05
CA ASP A 482 -2.14 -14.51 -24.06
C ASP A 482 -2.90 -15.12 -22.88
N SER A 483 -2.94 -16.45 -22.82
CA SER A 483 -3.67 -17.23 -21.81
C SER A 483 -2.92 -17.42 -20.48
N ARG A 484 -1.77 -16.78 -20.29
CA ARG A 484 -0.95 -16.98 -19.08
C ARG A 484 -1.52 -16.28 -17.85
N ARG A 485 -2.50 -15.39 -17.95
CA ARG A 485 -2.97 -14.58 -16.81
C ARG A 485 -4.44 -14.22 -16.97
N LEU A 486 -5.04 -13.75 -15.88
CA LEU A 486 -6.42 -13.23 -15.88
C LEU A 486 -6.43 -11.73 -16.18
N TYR A 487 -7.47 -11.27 -16.88
CA TYR A 487 -7.63 -9.88 -17.30
C TYR A 487 -8.88 -9.23 -16.71
N THR A 488 -8.73 -7.97 -16.34
CA THR A 488 -9.83 -7.08 -15.97
C THR A 488 -9.66 -5.74 -16.66
N GLY A 489 -10.75 -5.02 -16.88
CA GLY A 489 -10.72 -3.71 -17.52
C GLY A 489 -9.93 -2.71 -16.69
N ALA A 490 -10.40 -2.39 -15.48
CA ALA A 490 -9.73 -1.45 -14.60
C ALA A 490 -10.07 -1.75 -13.13
N SER A 491 -9.22 -1.27 -12.24
CA SER A 491 -9.52 -1.19 -10.81
C SER A 491 -10.43 0.00 -10.55
N VAL A 492 -11.57 -0.19 -9.88
CA VAL A 492 -12.61 0.85 -9.83
C VAL A 492 -13.33 0.99 -8.49
N ALA A 493 -13.72 2.21 -8.14
CA ALA A 493 -14.69 2.45 -7.08
C ALA A 493 -16.14 2.20 -7.53
N MET A 494 -17.12 2.43 -6.65
CA MET A 494 -18.52 2.01 -6.87
C MET A 494 -19.22 2.70 -8.06
N SER A 495 -18.91 3.96 -8.34
CA SER A 495 -19.59 4.76 -9.39
C SER A 495 -19.29 4.35 -10.83
N TRP A 496 -18.29 3.50 -11.05
CA TRP A 496 -17.89 3.08 -12.39
C TRP A 496 -18.74 1.92 -12.92
N PRO A 497 -18.98 1.89 -14.25
CA PRO A 497 -19.70 0.80 -14.89
C PRO A 497 -18.94 -0.52 -14.74
N LEU A 498 -19.70 -1.62 -14.75
CA LEU A 498 -19.12 -2.96 -14.84
C LEU A 498 -18.72 -3.25 -16.28
N VAL A 499 -17.67 -4.05 -16.44
CA VAL A 499 -17.22 -4.60 -17.72
C VAL A 499 -17.51 -6.11 -17.67
N PRO A 500 -18.57 -6.61 -18.33
CA PRO A 500 -18.98 -8.01 -18.26
C PRO A 500 -17.91 -9.01 -18.70
N GLU A 501 -17.01 -8.59 -19.58
CA GLU A 501 -15.91 -9.38 -20.13
C GLU A 501 -14.79 -9.69 -19.12
N ASN A 502 -14.77 -9.00 -17.98
CA ASN A 502 -13.78 -9.20 -16.93
C ASN A 502 -13.74 -10.67 -16.46
N GLU A 503 -12.55 -11.26 -16.31
CA GLU A 503 -12.42 -12.59 -15.68
C GLU A 503 -12.53 -12.50 -14.16
N TYR A 504 -12.21 -11.34 -13.59
CA TYR A 504 -12.31 -11.03 -12.19
C TYR A 504 -12.57 -9.52 -12.03
N MET A 505 -13.11 -9.12 -10.88
CA MET A 505 -13.35 -7.71 -10.61
C MET A 505 -12.61 -7.20 -9.39
N ILE A 506 -12.26 -5.91 -9.46
CA ILE A 506 -11.67 -5.15 -8.36
C ILE A 506 -12.60 -3.99 -8.10
N LYS A 507 -13.33 -4.02 -6.98
CA LYS A 507 -14.35 -2.99 -6.69
C LYS A 507 -14.48 -2.67 -5.21
N SER A 508 -14.78 -1.41 -4.88
CA SER A 508 -14.75 -0.89 -3.51
C SER A 508 -16.01 -1.16 -2.68
N GLY A 509 -16.95 -1.98 -3.15
CA GLY A 509 -18.27 -2.14 -2.52
C GLY A 509 -18.26 -2.97 -1.24
N ALA A 510 -17.33 -3.91 -1.13
CA ALA A 510 -17.18 -4.83 -0.01
C ALA A 510 -16.07 -4.36 0.95
N ARG A 511 -16.17 -3.12 1.45
CA ARG A 511 -15.20 -2.51 2.39
C ARG A 511 -15.87 -1.56 3.38
N GLY A 512 -15.13 -1.20 4.43
CA GLY A 512 -15.53 -0.25 5.46
C GLY A 512 -16.23 -0.89 6.65
N LEU A 513 -16.14 -0.23 7.80
CA LEU A 513 -16.77 -0.69 9.04
C LEU A 513 -18.12 -0.01 9.27
N PRO A 514 -19.15 -0.73 9.72
CA PRO A 514 -20.48 -0.15 9.97
C PRO A 514 -20.55 0.68 11.27
N TRP A 515 -19.42 0.83 11.97
CA TRP A 515 -19.33 1.37 13.33
C TRP A 515 -19.75 2.82 13.48
N VAL A 516 -19.96 3.58 12.41
CA VAL A 516 -20.57 4.92 12.57
C VAL A 516 -22.05 4.81 12.95
N LYS A 517 -22.75 3.81 12.42
CA LYS A 517 -24.21 3.65 12.54
C LYS A 517 -24.61 2.49 13.45
N GLU A 518 -23.75 1.50 13.60
CA GLU A 518 -24.04 0.25 14.28
C GLU A 518 -23.03 -0.02 15.40
N GLN A 519 -23.49 -0.64 16.48
CA GLN A 519 -22.59 -1.08 17.55
C GLN A 519 -21.57 -2.11 17.01
N PRO A 520 -20.29 -2.02 17.41
CA PRO A 520 -19.29 -3.00 17.01
C PRO A 520 -19.69 -4.42 17.38
N ASN A 521 -19.59 -5.29 16.38
CA ASN A 521 -19.80 -6.72 16.45
C ASN A 521 -18.84 -7.39 15.46
N SER A 522 -18.72 -8.72 15.51
CA SER A 522 -18.02 -9.52 14.49
C SER A 522 -18.95 -10.52 13.81
N THR A 523 -20.24 -10.21 13.72
CA THR A 523 -21.21 -11.02 12.96
C THR A 523 -21.39 -10.51 11.53
N PHE A 524 -21.17 -9.22 11.27
CA PHE A 524 -21.32 -8.59 9.95
C PHE A 524 -20.33 -9.13 8.90
N ASP A 525 -20.76 -9.30 7.66
CA ASP A 525 -19.89 -9.65 6.52
C ASP A 525 -20.30 -8.83 5.28
N TYR A 526 -19.65 -9.04 4.13
CA TYR A 526 -19.92 -8.29 2.90
C TYR A 526 -20.77 -9.07 1.88
N ARG A 527 -21.49 -10.12 2.27
CA ARG A 527 -22.24 -10.98 1.33
C ARG A 527 -23.21 -10.17 0.47
N ALA A 528 -24.00 -9.30 1.10
CA ALA A 528 -24.96 -8.45 0.41
C ALA A 528 -24.33 -7.51 -0.63
N ALA A 529 -23.04 -7.14 -0.45
CA ALA A 529 -22.33 -6.30 -1.40
C ALA A 529 -21.90 -7.07 -2.65
N ILE A 530 -21.65 -8.39 -2.53
CA ILE A 530 -21.02 -9.19 -3.59
C ILE A 530 -21.92 -10.25 -4.24
N GLU A 531 -23.02 -10.66 -3.61
CA GLU A 531 -23.83 -11.81 -4.05
C GLU A 531 -24.42 -11.68 -5.47
N LYS A 532 -24.55 -10.44 -5.96
CA LYS A 532 -25.02 -10.12 -7.31
C LYS A 532 -23.98 -10.39 -8.40
N PHE A 533 -22.72 -10.65 -8.04
CA PHE A 533 -21.63 -10.86 -8.99
C PHE A 533 -21.31 -12.35 -9.11
N THR A 534 -21.10 -12.79 -10.35
CA THR A 534 -20.82 -14.19 -10.69
C THR A 534 -19.35 -14.48 -10.89
N MET A 535 -18.53 -13.45 -11.10
CA MET A 535 -17.07 -13.54 -11.21
C MET A 535 -16.38 -13.30 -9.85
N PRO A 536 -15.09 -13.65 -9.69
CA PRO A 536 -14.35 -13.40 -8.47
C PRO A 536 -14.31 -11.90 -8.13
N TYR A 537 -14.65 -11.59 -6.87
CA TYR A 537 -14.67 -10.23 -6.35
C TYR A 537 -13.46 -9.98 -5.46
N ILE A 538 -12.64 -9.00 -5.83
CA ILE A 538 -11.52 -8.50 -5.03
C ILE A 538 -11.91 -7.11 -4.51
N THR A 539 -11.84 -6.92 -3.19
CA THR A 539 -12.12 -5.61 -2.60
C THR A 539 -11.03 -4.60 -2.98
N HIS A 540 -11.43 -3.50 -3.62
CA HIS A 540 -10.55 -2.38 -3.98
C HIS A 540 -10.22 -1.51 -2.77
N GLU A 541 -8.93 -1.22 -2.54
CA GLU A 541 -8.43 -0.22 -1.58
C GLU A 541 -9.13 -0.27 -0.21
N MET A 542 -9.13 -1.45 0.40
CA MET A 542 -9.66 -1.70 1.73
C MET A 542 -8.78 -1.05 2.81
N GLY A 543 -9.34 -0.70 3.96
CA GLY A 543 -8.57 -0.20 5.09
C GLY A 543 -7.95 1.18 4.86
N GLN A 544 -8.78 2.22 5.01
CA GLN A 544 -8.40 3.62 4.76
C GLN A 544 -8.37 4.40 6.08
N TRP A 545 -7.75 3.80 7.10
CA TRP A 545 -7.79 4.22 8.49
C TRP A 545 -6.49 4.96 8.84
N CYS A 546 -6.54 6.25 9.19
CA CYS A 546 -5.32 7.00 9.46
C CYS A 546 -4.81 6.89 10.90
N VAL A 547 -3.49 6.95 11.04
CA VAL A 547 -2.79 7.14 12.32
C VAL A 547 -2.21 8.55 12.43
N PHE A 548 -1.93 9.02 13.65
CA PHE A 548 -1.17 10.25 13.87
C PHE A 548 0.29 10.10 13.38
N PRO A 549 0.95 11.17 12.87
CA PRO A 549 2.30 11.09 12.31
C PRO A 549 3.37 10.47 13.21
N ASP A 550 4.23 9.62 12.63
CA ASP A 550 5.50 9.18 13.24
C ASP A 550 6.63 10.17 12.90
N PHE A 551 6.92 11.10 13.82
CA PHE A 551 8.00 12.07 13.58
C PHE A 551 9.41 11.48 13.68
N LYS A 552 9.59 10.28 14.23
CA LYS A 552 10.91 9.60 14.23
C LYS A 552 11.34 9.25 12.80
N GLU A 553 10.37 9.16 11.89
CA GLU A 553 10.57 8.90 10.47
C GLU A 553 11.39 9.99 9.76
N ILE A 554 11.31 11.26 10.20
CA ILE A 554 11.96 12.40 9.53
C ILE A 554 13.45 12.14 9.30
N SER A 555 14.14 11.57 10.30
CA SER A 555 15.58 11.27 10.24
C SER A 555 15.96 10.21 9.20
N GLN A 556 15.00 9.44 8.69
CA GLN A 556 15.23 8.35 7.73
C GLN A 556 15.32 8.85 6.28
N TYR A 557 14.90 10.09 6.01
CA TYR A 557 14.90 10.72 4.68
C TYR A 557 16.28 11.29 4.31
N THR A 558 17.26 10.39 4.21
CA THR A 558 18.65 10.73 3.91
C THR A 558 18.92 10.99 2.43
N GLY A 559 18.08 10.45 1.54
CA GLY A 559 18.22 10.57 0.08
C GLY A 559 17.58 11.81 -0.54
N VAL A 560 17.10 11.70 -1.78
CA VAL A 560 16.66 12.86 -2.58
C VAL A 560 15.35 13.48 -2.11
N TYR A 561 14.41 12.68 -1.59
CA TYR A 561 13.18 13.20 -1.00
C TYR A 561 13.33 13.50 0.49
N LYS A 562 12.71 14.60 0.92
CA LYS A 562 12.67 15.09 2.30
C LYS A 562 11.23 15.14 2.81
N ALA A 563 11.04 14.75 4.08
CA ALA A 563 9.74 14.77 4.75
C ALA A 563 9.35 16.16 5.26
N ARG A 564 9.38 17.18 4.39
CA ARG A 564 9.03 18.57 4.74
C ARG A 564 7.59 18.71 5.23
N ASN A 565 6.69 17.85 4.76
CA ASN A 565 5.34 17.67 5.27
C ASN A 565 5.34 17.27 6.76
N LEU A 566 6.09 16.23 7.14
CA LEU A 566 6.18 15.79 8.54
C LEU A 566 6.86 16.84 9.43
N GLU A 567 7.90 17.52 8.94
CA GLU A 567 8.52 18.65 9.64
C GLU A 567 7.51 19.78 9.92
N LEU A 568 6.64 20.09 8.94
CA LEU A 568 5.57 21.08 9.10
C LEU A 568 4.60 20.65 10.19
N PHE A 569 4.12 19.40 10.16
CA PHE A 569 3.18 18.89 11.17
C PHE A 569 3.81 18.84 12.56
N GLN A 570 5.08 18.46 12.68
CA GLN A 570 5.81 18.44 13.95
C GLN A 570 5.95 19.85 14.53
N GLN A 571 6.35 20.82 13.71
CA GLN A 571 6.50 22.22 14.13
C GLN A 571 5.16 22.85 14.51
N ASP A 572 4.08 22.49 13.82
CA ASP A 572 2.74 22.94 14.18
C ASP A 572 2.26 22.36 15.52
N LEU A 573 2.45 21.05 15.73
CA LEU A 573 2.13 20.39 17.00
C LEU A 573 2.91 21.01 18.16
N ALA A 574 4.20 21.28 17.97
CA ALA A 574 5.04 21.96 18.95
C ALA A 574 4.57 23.39 19.22
N GLY A 575 4.19 24.13 18.18
CA GLY A 575 3.60 25.47 18.31
C GLY A 575 2.29 25.50 19.10
N ARG A 576 1.62 24.35 19.24
CA ARG A 576 0.42 24.17 20.06
C ARG A 576 0.68 23.54 21.43
N GLY A 577 1.95 23.36 21.82
CA GLY A 577 2.33 22.87 23.15
C GLY A 577 2.03 21.38 23.39
N MET A 578 2.05 20.57 22.33
CA MET A 578 1.78 19.13 22.38
C MET A 578 2.93 18.27 21.81
N ALA A 579 4.15 18.82 21.66
CA ALA A 579 5.30 18.07 21.12
C ALA A 579 5.62 16.81 21.94
N ASP A 580 5.50 16.90 23.27
CA ASP A 580 5.70 15.80 24.22
C ASP A 580 4.66 14.67 24.10
N GLN A 581 3.53 14.94 23.44
CA GLN A 581 2.44 13.97 23.27
C GLN A 581 2.50 13.18 21.95
N ALA A 582 3.42 13.53 21.03
CA ALA A 582 3.46 12.95 19.69
C ALA A 582 3.54 11.42 19.68
N GLU A 583 4.41 10.83 20.51
CA GLU A 583 4.53 9.36 20.60
C GLU A 583 3.26 8.73 21.16
N ALA A 584 2.66 9.32 22.20
CA ALA A 584 1.40 8.82 22.77
C ALA A 584 0.26 8.88 21.73
N PHE A 585 0.21 9.95 20.92
CA PHE A 585 -0.76 10.09 19.84
C PHE A 585 -0.57 9.02 18.77
N LEU A 586 0.68 8.79 18.32
CA LEU A 586 1.01 7.72 17.38
C LEU A 586 0.59 6.34 17.93
N GLN A 587 0.99 6.01 19.16
CA GLN A 587 0.67 4.71 19.75
C GLN A 587 -0.84 4.50 19.92
N ALA A 588 -1.55 5.50 20.43
CA ALA A 588 -2.98 5.36 20.70
C ALA A 588 -3.83 5.29 19.43
N SER A 589 -3.57 6.18 18.46
CA SER A 589 -4.26 6.12 17.16
C SER A 589 -3.87 4.87 16.36
N GLY A 590 -2.63 4.38 16.49
CA GLY A 590 -2.15 3.19 15.79
C GLY A 590 -2.80 1.90 16.28
N LYS A 591 -3.09 1.81 17.59
CA LYS A 591 -3.87 0.69 18.16
C LYS A 591 -5.30 0.65 17.61
N LEU A 592 -5.95 1.81 17.47
CA LEU A 592 -7.26 1.90 16.84
C LEU A 592 -7.21 1.51 15.35
N GLN A 593 -6.21 2.00 14.61
CA GLN A 593 -6.00 1.63 13.22
C GLN A 593 -5.86 0.11 13.06
N ALA A 594 -5.03 -0.53 13.87
CA ALA A 594 -4.84 -1.99 13.85
C ALA A 594 -6.13 -2.75 14.16
N LEU A 595 -6.95 -2.26 15.11
CA LEU A 595 -8.26 -2.82 15.43
C LEU A 595 -9.24 -2.71 14.25
N CYS A 596 -9.22 -1.59 13.52
CA CYS A 596 -10.01 -1.42 12.31
C CYS A 596 -9.58 -2.40 11.20
N TYR A 597 -8.27 -2.52 10.92
CA TYR A 597 -7.76 -3.49 9.95
C TYR A 597 -8.13 -4.93 10.31
N LYS A 598 -7.93 -5.32 11.57
CA LYS A 598 -8.33 -6.64 12.09
C LYS A 598 -9.80 -6.92 11.80
N SER A 599 -10.68 -5.99 12.18
CA SER A 599 -12.12 -6.17 12.04
C SER A 599 -12.57 -6.26 10.57
N GLU A 600 -11.96 -5.47 9.69
CA GLU A 600 -12.27 -5.42 8.27
C GLU A 600 -11.76 -6.68 7.54
N ILE A 601 -10.53 -7.12 7.82
CA ILE A 601 -9.94 -8.34 7.24
C ILE A 601 -10.69 -9.58 7.73
N GLU A 602 -11.07 -9.65 9.01
CA GLU A 602 -11.89 -10.75 9.53
C GLU A 602 -13.27 -10.78 8.86
N ALA A 603 -13.92 -9.64 8.63
CA ALA A 603 -15.19 -9.59 7.89
C ALA A 603 -15.04 -10.06 6.43
N THR A 604 -13.94 -9.69 5.79
CA THR A 604 -13.56 -10.12 4.45
C THR A 604 -13.32 -11.64 4.38
N LEU A 605 -12.57 -12.21 5.32
CA LEU A 605 -12.39 -13.66 5.42
C LEU A 605 -13.70 -14.40 5.77
N ARG A 606 -14.61 -13.76 6.51
CA ARG A 606 -15.95 -14.29 6.83
C ARG A 606 -16.92 -14.26 5.65
N THR A 607 -16.62 -13.51 4.59
CA THR A 607 -17.52 -13.30 3.47
C THR A 607 -17.43 -14.45 2.46
N PRO A 608 -18.45 -15.33 2.35
CA PRO A 608 -18.39 -16.44 1.42
C PRO A 608 -18.36 -15.97 -0.02
N GLY A 609 -17.45 -16.51 -0.83
CA GLY A 609 -17.34 -16.19 -2.25
C GLY A 609 -16.57 -14.91 -2.58
N LEU A 610 -16.06 -14.20 -1.57
CA LEU A 610 -15.10 -13.12 -1.78
C LEU A 610 -13.74 -13.73 -2.15
N ALA A 611 -13.09 -13.21 -3.19
CA ALA A 611 -11.85 -13.76 -3.73
C ALA A 611 -10.59 -13.14 -3.10
N GLY A 612 -10.74 -12.01 -2.41
CA GLY A 612 -9.64 -11.36 -1.72
C GLY A 612 -9.89 -9.88 -1.48
N PHE A 613 -8.84 -9.21 -1.01
CA PHE A 613 -8.79 -7.76 -0.85
C PHE A 613 -7.46 -7.20 -1.34
N GLN A 614 -7.46 -5.91 -1.64
CA GLN A 614 -6.28 -5.09 -1.82
C GLN A 614 -6.38 -3.95 -0.82
N LEU A 615 -5.44 -3.85 0.13
CA LEU A 615 -5.41 -2.69 1.02
C LEU A 615 -5.09 -1.43 0.23
N LEU A 616 -5.44 -0.26 0.77
CA LEU A 616 -4.90 1.00 0.26
C LEU A 616 -3.37 1.07 0.49
N GLY A 617 -2.88 0.48 1.59
CA GLY A 617 -1.45 0.30 1.83
C GLY A 617 -1.17 -0.35 3.20
N LEU A 618 -0.26 -1.32 3.23
CA LEU A 618 0.38 -1.81 4.44
C LEU A 618 1.40 -0.78 4.96
N GLN A 619 2.03 -0.07 4.02
CA GLN A 619 2.85 1.11 4.18
C GLN A 619 2.02 2.39 4.03
N ASP A 620 2.50 3.47 4.64
CA ASP A 620 1.96 4.80 4.38
C ASP A 620 2.14 5.23 2.93
N PHE A 621 1.15 5.99 2.48
CA PHE A 621 1.18 6.63 1.19
C PHE A 621 1.55 8.12 1.38
N PRO A 622 2.77 8.54 1.01
CA PRO A 622 3.24 9.89 1.26
C PRO A 622 2.48 10.96 0.45
N GLY A 623 1.80 10.56 -0.62
CA GLY A 623 1.05 11.44 -1.53
C GLY A 623 -0.32 11.87 -1.04
N GLN A 624 -1.04 12.58 -1.92
CA GLN A 624 -2.43 13.01 -1.75
C GLN A 624 -2.77 13.62 -0.38
N GLY A 625 -1.93 14.49 0.16
CA GLY A 625 -2.14 15.06 1.50
C GLY A 625 -1.57 14.22 2.63
N THR A 626 -0.49 13.46 2.38
CA THR A 626 0.20 12.61 3.37
C THR A 626 -0.76 11.61 4.03
N ALA A 627 -1.18 10.59 3.28
CA ALA A 627 -2.11 9.57 3.77
C ALA A 627 -1.41 8.54 4.68
N LEU A 628 -1.56 8.72 5.99
CA LEU A 628 -0.95 7.88 7.03
C LEU A 628 -1.77 6.61 7.32
N VAL A 629 -2.04 5.82 6.28
CA VAL A 629 -2.94 4.66 6.34
C VAL A 629 -2.24 3.36 6.72
N GLY A 630 -0.93 3.25 6.51
CA GLY A 630 -0.20 2.01 6.75
C GLY A 630 0.14 1.76 8.21
N VAL A 631 0.33 0.49 8.57
CA VAL A 631 0.96 0.09 9.84
C VAL A 631 2.49 0.18 9.78
N LEU A 632 3.03 0.31 8.56
CA LEU A 632 4.43 0.58 8.26
C LEU A 632 4.58 1.98 7.67
N ASN A 633 5.78 2.54 7.77
CA ASN A 633 6.12 3.77 7.06
C ASN A 633 6.48 3.49 5.58
N PRO A 634 6.71 4.51 4.73
CA PRO A 634 7.01 4.32 3.30
C PRO A 634 8.31 3.54 3.02
N PHE A 635 9.16 3.32 4.02
CA PHE A 635 10.34 2.46 3.92
C PHE A 635 10.07 1.00 4.26
N PHE A 636 8.81 0.61 4.49
CA PHE A 636 8.39 -0.70 5.02
C PHE A 636 8.98 -0.99 6.42
N ARG A 637 9.15 0.06 7.26
CA ARG A 637 9.62 -0.08 8.64
C ARG A 637 8.47 0.08 9.62
N LYS A 638 8.55 -0.64 10.74
CA LYS A 638 7.54 -0.62 11.81
C LYS A 638 7.43 0.75 12.47
N LYS A 639 6.20 1.19 12.74
CA LYS A 639 5.90 2.40 13.53
C LYS A 639 5.84 2.16 15.05
N GLY A 640 5.64 0.90 15.46
CA GLY A 640 5.85 0.44 16.85
C GLY A 640 4.61 -0.01 17.62
N TYR A 641 3.38 0.20 17.11
CA TYR A 641 2.14 -0.16 17.82
C TYR A 641 1.61 -1.58 17.50
N ILE A 642 2.07 -2.20 16.42
CA ILE A 642 1.73 -3.59 16.05
C ILE A 642 2.93 -4.27 15.37
N THR A 643 3.15 -5.55 15.68
CA THR A 643 4.18 -6.37 15.03
C THR A 643 3.61 -7.22 13.89
N ALA A 644 4.46 -7.69 12.99
CA ALA A 644 4.06 -8.61 11.90
C ALA A 644 3.38 -9.89 12.43
N ALA A 645 3.91 -10.47 13.52
CA ALA A 645 3.32 -11.64 14.17
C ALA A 645 1.92 -11.36 14.74
N GLN A 646 1.71 -10.17 15.33
CA GLN A 646 0.38 -9.76 15.79
C GLN A 646 -0.59 -9.54 14.63
N TYR A 647 -0.12 -8.92 13.54
CA TYR A 647 -0.92 -8.68 12.33
C TYR A 647 -1.34 -10.01 11.66
N ARG A 648 -0.42 -10.98 11.60
CA ARG A 648 -0.67 -12.32 11.05
C ARG A 648 -1.78 -13.08 11.74
N ARG A 649 -2.07 -12.81 13.02
CA ARG A 649 -3.17 -13.48 13.75
C ARG A 649 -4.52 -13.33 13.05
N PHE A 650 -4.74 -12.23 12.32
CA PHE A 650 -5.95 -11.98 11.55
C PHE A 650 -5.73 -11.90 10.03
N CYS A 651 -4.49 -11.93 9.55
CA CYS A 651 -4.15 -11.87 8.13
C CYS A 651 -3.09 -12.93 7.79
N GLN A 652 -3.53 -14.16 7.52
CA GLN A 652 -2.65 -15.26 7.12
C GLN A 652 -3.47 -16.34 6.35
N PRO A 653 -2.85 -17.40 5.81
CA PRO A 653 -3.57 -18.44 5.08
C PRO A 653 -4.64 -19.19 5.89
N THR A 654 -4.45 -19.31 7.21
CA THR A 654 -5.40 -19.98 8.11
C THR A 654 -5.71 -19.08 9.31
N VAL A 655 -6.95 -18.61 9.45
CA VAL A 655 -7.34 -17.64 10.47
C VAL A 655 -8.55 -18.16 11.25
N PRO A 656 -8.43 -18.36 12.58
CA PRO A 656 -9.58 -18.56 13.45
C PRO A 656 -10.41 -17.26 13.49
N LEU A 657 -11.72 -17.41 13.35
CA LEU A 657 -12.68 -16.31 13.32
C LEU A 657 -13.74 -16.57 14.39
N ALA A 658 -14.15 -15.51 15.08
CA ALA A 658 -15.22 -15.57 16.07
C ALA A 658 -16.31 -14.56 15.73
N ARG A 659 -17.56 -14.99 15.83
CA ARG A 659 -18.76 -14.17 15.65
C ARG A 659 -19.33 -13.80 17.01
N LEU A 660 -19.13 -12.54 17.39
CA LEU A 660 -19.65 -11.95 18.62
C LEU A 660 -20.71 -10.91 18.24
N PRO A 661 -21.94 -11.00 18.77
CA PRO A 661 -22.99 -10.01 18.47
C PRO A 661 -22.70 -8.64 19.09
N LYS A 662 -21.85 -8.59 20.11
CA LYS A 662 -21.38 -7.38 20.79
C LYS A 662 -20.11 -7.69 21.57
N PHE A 663 -19.38 -6.64 21.96
CA PHE A 663 -18.16 -6.74 22.76
C PHE A 663 -18.32 -6.21 24.19
N VAL A 664 -19.48 -5.64 24.53
CA VAL A 664 -19.76 -5.14 25.88
C VAL A 664 -20.98 -5.85 26.45
N PHE A 665 -20.82 -6.41 27.64
CA PHE A 665 -21.81 -7.22 28.33
C PHE A 665 -22.06 -6.70 29.75
N THR A 666 -23.22 -7.02 30.31
CA THR A 666 -23.46 -7.01 31.75
C THR A 666 -23.28 -8.40 32.35
N ASN A 667 -22.92 -8.48 33.63
CA ASN A 667 -22.61 -9.75 34.30
C ASN A 667 -23.83 -10.69 34.52
N ASN A 668 -25.05 -10.22 34.30
CA ASN A 668 -26.25 -11.06 34.28
C ASN A 668 -26.49 -11.73 32.91
N GLU A 669 -25.58 -11.56 31.95
CA GLU A 669 -25.64 -12.18 30.63
C GLU A 669 -24.78 -13.46 30.57
N THR A 670 -24.88 -14.17 29.46
CA THR A 670 -23.95 -15.24 29.07
C THR A 670 -23.16 -14.76 27.87
N PHE A 671 -21.83 -14.80 27.96
CA PHE A 671 -20.97 -14.60 26.80
C PHE A 671 -21.18 -15.75 25.83
N GLU A 672 -21.36 -15.42 24.55
CA GLU A 672 -21.50 -16.39 23.47
C GLU A 672 -20.72 -15.94 22.23
N ALA A 673 -19.88 -16.83 21.70
CA ALA A 673 -19.14 -16.61 20.46
C ALA A 673 -19.13 -17.89 19.62
N THR A 674 -19.67 -17.82 18.40
CA THR A 674 -19.56 -18.92 17.43
C THR A 674 -18.23 -18.81 16.69
N ALA A 675 -17.48 -19.90 16.59
CA ALA A 675 -16.17 -19.95 15.97
C ALA A 675 -16.21 -20.66 14.62
N GLU A 676 -15.42 -20.16 13.67
CA GLU A 676 -15.16 -20.76 12.37
C GLU A 676 -13.66 -20.64 12.02
N LEU A 677 -13.19 -21.43 11.05
CA LEU A 677 -11.81 -21.39 10.57
C LEU A 677 -11.81 -21.09 9.08
N ALA A 678 -11.28 -19.91 8.70
CA ALA A 678 -10.99 -19.61 7.30
C ALA A 678 -9.66 -20.27 6.93
N HIS A 679 -9.67 -21.13 5.91
CA HIS A 679 -8.49 -21.88 5.51
C HIS A 679 -8.26 -21.85 3.99
N TYR A 680 -7.14 -21.23 3.60
CA TYR A 680 -6.63 -21.12 2.23
C TYR A 680 -5.16 -21.58 2.18
N GLY A 681 -4.83 -22.61 2.97
CA GLY A 681 -3.48 -23.19 3.02
C GLY A 681 -3.13 -24.04 1.79
N ALA A 682 -1.96 -24.68 1.84
CA ALA A 682 -1.45 -25.49 0.73
C ALA A 682 -2.23 -26.79 0.48
N GLN A 683 -2.91 -27.31 1.51
CA GLN A 683 -3.60 -28.59 1.49
C GLN A 683 -4.73 -28.62 2.49
N ASN A 684 -5.72 -29.50 2.27
CA ASN A 684 -6.77 -29.77 3.25
C ASN A 684 -6.16 -30.27 4.57
N MET A 685 -6.67 -29.79 5.71
CA MET A 685 -6.26 -30.31 7.00
C MET A 685 -7.14 -31.51 7.38
N PRO A 686 -6.56 -32.57 7.99
CA PRO A 686 -7.32 -33.68 8.54
C PRO A 686 -8.22 -33.20 9.68
N ALA A 687 -8.98 -34.12 10.30
CA ALA A 687 -9.79 -33.81 11.48
C ALA A 687 -8.93 -33.14 12.57
N THR A 688 -9.13 -31.84 12.78
CA THR A 688 -8.27 -30.99 13.60
C THR A 688 -9.11 -30.31 14.67
N ALA A 689 -8.67 -30.39 15.93
CA ALA A 689 -9.30 -29.69 17.05
C ALA A 689 -8.55 -28.40 17.38
N LEU A 690 -9.28 -27.27 17.41
CA LEU A 690 -8.76 -26.01 17.92
C LEU A 690 -9.07 -25.87 19.40
N ALA A 691 -8.19 -25.21 20.14
CA ALA A 691 -8.36 -24.90 21.55
C ALA A 691 -8.82 -23.46 21.72
N TRP A 692 -9.64 -23.20 22.73
CA TRP A 692 -10.07 -21.86 23.09
C TRP A 692 -9.86 -21.60 24.58
N SER A 693 -9.65 -20.34 24.94
CA SER A 693 -9.57 -19.89 26.32
C SER A 693 -10.13 -18.47 26.48
N ILE A 694 -10.77 -18.21 27.61
CA ILE A 694 -11.18 -16.87 28.04
C ILE A 694 -10.26 -16.47 29.19
N LYS A 695 -9.61 -15.32 29.07
CA LYS A 695 -8.58 -14.84 30.01
C LYS A 695 -8.93 -13.49 30.61
N ASN A 696 -8.56 -13.27 31.87
CA ASN A 696 -8.45 -11.96 32.50
C ASN A 696 -6.96 -11.64 32.69
N GLY A 697 -6.40 -10.82 31.80
CA GLY A 697 -4.95 -10.66 31.70
C GLY A 697 -4.27 -12.01 31.41
N THR A 698 -3.46 -12.51 32.35
CA THR A 698 -2.81 -13.82 32.25
C THR A 698 -3.62 -14.97 32.89
N GLN A 699 -4.65 -14.66 33.67
CA GLN A 699 -5.46 -15.65 34.37
C GLN A 699 -6.47 -16.29 33.41
N ILE A 700 -6.51 -17.63 33.35
CA ILE A 700 -7.52 -18.37 32.58
C ILE A 700 -8.81 -18.47 33.41
N MET A 701 -9.90 -17.93 32.86
CA MET A 701 -11.24 -17.98 33.46
C MET A 701 -12.02 -19.21 33.01
N ALA A 702 -11.87 -19.58 31.74
CA ALA A 702 -12.47 -20.77 31.12
C ALA A 702 -11.61 -21.21 29.94
N GLN A 703 -11.63 -22.50 29.61
CA GLN A 703 -10.95 -23.05 28.44
C GLN A 703 -11.60 -24.35 27.98
N GLY A 704 -11.35 -24.72 26.74
CA GLY A 704 -11.84 -25.97 26.17
C GLY A 704 -11.27 -26.24 24.78
N ASN A 705 -11.74 -27.32 24.17
CA ASN A 705 -11.41 -27.68 22.79
C ASN A 705 -12.71 -27.79 21.99
N PHE A 706 -12.66 -27.40 20.72
CA PHE A 706 -13.71 -27.73 19.77
C PHE A 706 -13.61 -29.21 19.36
N ALA A 707 -14.70 -29.77 18.86
CA ALA A 707 -14.67 -31.11 18.27
C ALA A 707 -13.72 -31.11 17.05
N PRO A 708 -12.94 -32.19 16.82
CA PRO A 708 -12.13 -32.29 15.61
C PRO A 708 -13.01 -32.24 14.35
N VAL A 709 -12.66 -31.35 13.41
CA VAL A 709 -13.36 -31.23 12.12
C VAL A 709 -12.35 -31.26 10.98
N ALA A 710 -12.70 -31.90 9.87
CA ALA A 710 -11.90 -31.82 8.66
C ALA A 710 -12.02 -30.41 8.07
N VAL A 711 -10.92 -29.83 7.60
CA VAL A 711 -10.90 -28.44 7.12
C VAL A 711 -10.43 -28.42 5.67
N PRO A 712 -11.36 -28.39 4.69
CA PRO A 712 -11.00 -28.24 3.29
C PRO A 712 -10.43 -26.85 2.99
N THR A 713 -9.53 -26.79 2.02
CA THR A 713 -8.99 -25.53 1.49
C THR A 713 -10.11 -24.74 0.78
N GLY A 714 -10.08 -23.42 0.90
CA GLY A 714 -11.06 -22.53 0.27
C GLY A 714 -12.39 -22.45 1.01
N THR A 715 -12.40 -22.71 2.31
CA THR A 715 -13.64 -22.76 3.10
C THR A 715 -13.53 -21.99 4.41
N ASN A 716 -14.71 -21.64 4.93
CA ASN A 716 -14.91 -21.25 6.30
C ASN A 716 -15.57 -22.42 7.03
N THR A 717 -14.80 -23.16 7.81
CA THR A 717 -15.26 -24.38 8.48
C THR A 717 -15.80 -24.04 9.87
N PRO A 718 -17.08 -24.31 10.20
CA PRO A 718 -17.61 -24.13 11.54
C PRO A 718 -16.90 -25.01 12.57
N LEU A 719 -16.56 -24.44 13.74
CA LEU A 719 -15.86 -25.15 14.82
C LEU A 719 -16.77 -25.46 16.02
N GLY A 720 -17.69 -24.55 16.35
CA GLY A 720 -18.59 -24.68 17.49
C GLY A 720 -18.85 -23.34 18.17
N THR A 721 -19.41 -23.37 19.37
CA THR A 721 -19.75 -22.16 20.14
C THR A 721 -19.09 -22.20 21.51
N VAL A 722 -18.46 -21.10 21.91
CA VAL A 722 -17.94 -20.87 23.25
C VAL A 722 -19.01 -20.16 24.07
N ARG A 723 -19.29 -20.67 25.28
CA ARG A 723 -20.25 -20.07 26.22
C ARG A 723 -19.65 -19.91 27.60
N LEU A 724 -19.88 -18.77 28.24
CA LEU A 724 -19.47 -18.51 29.62
C LEU A 724 -20.52 -17.67 30.34
N PRO A 725 -21.21 -18.21 31.37
CA PRO A 725 -22.05 -17.40 32.25
C PRO A 725 -21.21 -16.34 32.95
N LEU A 726 -21.65 -15.08 32.93
CA LEU A 726 -20.85 -13.96 33.41
C LEU A 726 -21.12 -13.58 34.88
N ALA A 727 -22.00 -14.31 35.56
CA ALA A 727 -22.47 -13.99 36.91
C ALA A 727 -21.36 -13.92 37.97
N SER A 728 -20.24 -14.63 37.76
CA SER A 728 -19.07 -14.58 38.65
C SER A 728 -18.24 -13.29 38.52
N ILE A 729 -18.46 -12.50 37.47
CA ILE A 729 -17.75 -11.24 37.24
C ILE A 729 -18.51 -10.11 37.96
N THR A 730 -18.10 -9.78 39.18
CA THR A 730 -18.79 -8.80 40.03
C THR A 730 -18.20 -7.39 39.97
N ALA A 731 -17.04 -7.24 39.33
CA ALA A 731 -16.39 -5.96 39.07
C ALA A 731 -16.23 -5.73 37.57
N ALA A 732 -16.16 -4.46 37.16
CA ALA A 732 -15.88 -4.10 35.78
C ALA A 732 -14.57 -4.76 35.32
N THR A 733 -14.61 -5.57 34.27
CA THR A 733 -13.48 -6.42 33.86
C THR A 733 -13.33 -6.46 32.33
N LYS A 734 -12.10 -6.37 31.84
CA LYS A 734 -11.72 -6.70 30.45
C LYS A 734 -11.33 -8.18 30.38
N LEU A 735 -11.94 -8.93 29.47
CA LEU A 735 -11.65 -10.33 29.21
C LEU A 735 -11.21 -10.51 27.74
N THR A 736 -10.48 -11.57 27.46
CA THR A 736 -10.02 -11.90 26.10
C THR A 736 -10.40 -13.34 25.76
N LEU A 737 -11.16 -13.54 24.68
CA LEU A 737 -11.30 -14.84 24.03
C LEU A 737 -10.08 -15.05 23.12
N GLU A 738 -9.38 -16.16 23.27
CA GLU A 738 -8.32 -16.59 22.35
C GLU A 738 -8.66 -17.98 21.79
N ILE A 739 -8.48 -18.15 20.47
CA ILE A 739 -8.61 -19.42 19.77
C ILE A 739 -7.28 -19.73 19.09
N ILE A 740 -6.76 -20.94 19.29
CA ILE A 740 -5.49 -21.40 18.75
C ILE A 740 -5.63 -22.75 18.05
N LEU A 741 -4.77 -23.00 17.07
CA LEU A 741 -4.49 -24.34 16.56
C LEU A 741 -3.22 -24.87 17.25
N PRO A 742 -3.34 -25.86 18.15
CA PRO A 742 -2.21 -26.36 18.93
C PRO A 742 -1.02 -26.80 18.05
N GLY A 743 0.20 -26.45 18.47
CA GLY A 743 1.43 -26.82 17.78
C GLY A 743 1.78 -25.96 16.55
N THR A 744 1.02 -24.89 16.30
CA THR A 744 1.26 -23.96 15.18
C THR A 744 1.28 -22.50 15.68
N ASP A 745 1.57 -21.57 14.78
CA ASP A 745 1.45 -20.11 15.00
C ASP A 745 0.03 -19.57 14.71
N VAL A 746 -0.90 -20.43 14.28
CA VAL A 746 -2.28 -20.06 13.95
C VAL A 746 -3.05 -19.80 15.25
N ALA A 747 -3.36 -18.52 15.47
CA ALA A 747 -4.11 -18.05 16.63
C ALA A 747 -4.80 -16.72 16.33
N ASN A 748 -5.90 -16.44 17.01
CA ASN A 748 -6.58 -15.14 16.98
C ASN A 748 -7.30 -14.86 18.31
N ASP A 749 -7.57 -13.59 18.61
CA ASP A 749 -8.14 -13.17 19.87
C ASP A 749 -9.08 -11.95 19.78
N TRP A 750 -9.99 -11.84 20.74
CA TRP A 750 -10.99 -10.77 20.83
C TRP A 750 -11.16 -10.32 22.28
N SER A 751 -10.94 -9.03 22.53
CA SER A 751 -11.24 -8.42 23.82
C SER A 751 -12.74 -8.13 23.94
N PHE A 752 -13.31 -8.36 25.11
CA PHE A 752 -14.67 -7.99 25.46
C PHE A 752 -14.73 -7.52 26.93
N TRP A 753 -15.76 -6.75 27.28
CA TRP A 753 -15.88 -6.12 28.60
C TRP A 753 -17.16 -6.57 29.28
N VAL A 754 -17.05 -6.81 30.58
CA VAL A 754 -18.16 -7.22 31.43
C VAL A 754 -18.31 -6.20 32.55
N TYR A 755 -19.48 -5.58 32.63
CA TYR A 755 -19.81 -4.59 33.66
C TYR A 755 -20.87 -5.13 34.62
N PRO A 756 -20.83 -4.78 35.92
CA PRO A 756 -21.86 -5.19 36.86
C PRO A 756 -23.24 -4.69 36.42
N ALA A 757 -24.24 -5.57 36.32
CA ALA A 757 -25.61 -5.18 35.96
C ALA A 757 -26.19 -4.18 36.96
N GLN A 758 -25.83 -4.33 38.25
CA GLN A 758 -26.13 -3.41 39.34
C GLN A 758 -24.82 -2.88 39.93
N LEU A 759 -24.69 -1.56 39.99
CA LEU A 759 -23.52 -0.90 40.56
C LEU A 759 -23.69 -0.71 42.08
N PRO A 760 -22.60 -0.73 42.85
CA PRO A 760 -22.65 -0.39 44.27
C PRO A 760 -23.23 1.01 44.50
N ALA A 761 -24.00 1.19 45.57
CA ALA A 761 -24.49 2.52 45.94
C ALA A 761 -23.31 3.42 46.35
N LEU A 762 -23.24 4.63 45.79
CA LEU A 762 -22.30 5.65 46.23
C LEU A 762 -22.85 6.37 47.47
N PRO A 763 -21.98 6.77 48.42
CA PRO A 763 -22.42 7.54 49.58
C PRO A 763 -23.03 8.88 49.15
N LYS A 764 -23.93 9.43 49.97
CA LYS A 764 -24.40 10.81 49.77
C LYS A 764 -23.20 11.76 49.78
N SER A 765 -23.15 12.68 48.83
CA SER A 765 -22.05 13.62 48.67
C SER A 765 -22.56 15.03 48.38
N ASP A 766 -21.75 16.01 48.77
CA ASP A 766 -21.80 17.43 48.46
C ASP A 766 -21.37 17.78 47.02
N VAL A 767 -20.93 16.82 46.19
CA VAL A 767 -20.63 17.07 44.77
C VAL A 767 -21.90 17.54 44.06
N TYR A 768 -21.87 18.74 43.50
CA TYR A 768 -22.96 19.25 42.68
C TYR A 768 -22.84 18.70 41.26
N VAL A 769 -23.80 17.84 40.88
CA VAL A 769 -23.89 17.29 39.51
C VAL A 769 -24.84 18.15 38.70
N CYS A 770 -24.39 18.61 37.53
CA CYS A 770 -25.19 19.46 36.64
C CYS A 770 -24.90 19.15 35.17
N THR A 771 -25.79 19.59 34.28
CA THR A 771 -25.65 19.45 32.82
C THR A 771 -25.28 20.75 32.12
N ARG A 772 -25.21 21.85 32.87
CA ARG A 772 -24.79 23.18 32.42
C ARG A 772 -23.99 23.84 33.53
N LEU A 773 -23.07 24.74 33.15
CA LEU A 773 -22.35 25.59 34.10
C LEU A 773 -23.28 26.71 34.63
N ASP A 774 -24.32 26.32 35.35
CA ASP A 774 -25.36 27.21 35.88
C ASP A 774 -24.86 28.07 37.05
N ALA A 775 -25.71 29.01 37.50
CA ALA A 775 -25.36 29.90 38.61
C ALA A 775 -25.04 29.14 39.91
N ARG A 776 -25.66 27.97 40.14
CA ARG A 776 -25.40 27.15 41.32
C ARG A 776 -24.03 26.48 41.24
N ALA A 777 -23.63 25.95 40.09
CA ALA A 777 -22.29 25.41 39.86
C ALA A 777 -21.22 26.47 40.15
N GLN A 778 -21.43 27.69 39.65
CA GLN A 778 -20.51 28.81 39.88
C GLN A 778 -20.41 29.17 41.38
N GLN A 779 -21.54 29.21 42.09
CA GLN A 779 -21.56 29.45 43.55
C GLN A 779 -20.86 28.33 44.33
N VAL A 780 -21.05 27.07 43.94
CA VAL A 780 -20.39 25.91 44.58
C VAL A 780 -18.88 26.01 44.38
N LEU A 781 -18.40 26.31 43.17
CA LEU A 781 -16.98 26.49 42.89
C LEU A 781 -16.38 27.67 43.68
N ALA A 782 -17.07 28.81 43.73
CA ALA A 782 -16.63 30.00 44.47
C ALA A 782 -16.46 29.75 45.98
N ARG A 783 -17.18 28.78 46.55
CA ARG A 783 -17.10 28.38 47.96
C ARG A 783 -16.12 27.23 48.22
N GLY A 784 -15.35 26.80 47.23
CA GLY A 784 -14.40 25.69 47.37
C GLY A 784 -15.01 24.30 47.20
N GLY A 785 -16.27 24.22 46.75
CA GLY A 785 -16.99 22.98 46.56
C GLY A 785 -16.54 22.19 45.31
N ARG A 786 -17.23 21.07 45.09
CA ARG A 786 -16.94 20.12 44.00
C ARG A 786 -18.09 20.08 43.01
N VAL A 787 -17.78 20.17 41.72
CA VAL A 787 -18.76 20.12 40.64
C VAL A 787 -18.40 19.02 39.65
N LEU A 788 -19.39 18.19 39.29
CA LEU A 788 -19.34 17.31 38.12
C LEU A 788 -20.30 17.87 37.06
N LEU A 789 -19.75 18.36 35.96
CA LEU A 789 -20.48 18.91 34.84
C LEU A 789 -20.50 17.90 33.68
N ASN A 790 -21.68 17.35 33.38
CA ASN A 790 -21.91 16.56 32.17
C ASN A 790 -22.48 17.47 31.07
N ALA A 791 -21.58 18.05 30.27
CA ALA A 791 -21.86 19.08 29.28
C ALA A 791 -22.29 18.53 27.90
N ALA A 792 -22.70 17.26 27.82
CA ALA A 792 -23.13 16.66 26.56
C ALA A 792 -24.25 17.48 25.89
N GLY A 793 -24.08 17.79 24.61
CA GLY A 793 -25.01 18.61 23.83
C GLY A 793 -24.88 20.12 24.02
N THR A 794 -23.99 20.59 24.92
CA THR A 794 -23.86 22.02 25.27
C THR A 794 -22.53 22.65 24.84
N VAL A 795 -21.58 21.88 24.32
CA VAL A 795 -20.28 22.41 23.88
C VAL A 795 -20.44 23.30 22.64
N VAL A 796 -19.87 24.50 22.69
CA VAL A 796 -19.83 25.46 21.57
C VAL A 796 -18.42 25.52 20.97
N LYS A 797 -17.39 25.65 21.81
CA LYS A 797 -15.99 25.67 21.38
C LYS A 797 -15.48 24.24 21.11
N GLY A 798 -15.31 23.90 19.84
CA GLY A 798 -14.97 22.55 19.38
C GLY A 798 -16.15 21.80 18.74
N LYS A 799 -17.33 22.41 18.61
CA LYS A 799 -18.50 21.83 17.95
C LYS A 799 -18.24 21.44 16.48
N GLU A 800 -17.28 22.08 15.83
CA GLU A 800 -16.83 21.79 14.47
C GLU A 800 -15.96 20.52 14.36
N VAL A 801 -15.52 19.94 15.48
CA VAL A 801 -14.76 18.69 15.52
C VAL A 801 -15.75 17.52 15.48
N ALA A 802 -15.88 16.88 14.32
CA ALA A 802 -16.67 15.66 14.18
C ALA A 802 -15.88 14.45 14.68
N MET A 803 -16.25 13.94 15.86
CA MET A 803 -15.66 12.76 16.46
C MET A 803 -16.51 11.52 16.16
N ASN A 804 -15.91 10.52 15.53
CA ASN A 804 -16.45 9.16 15.43
C ASN A 804 -15.50 8.20 16.15
N PHE A 805 -15.95 6.97 16.39
CA PHE A 805 -15.04 5.93 16.90
C PHE A 805 -13.98 5.52 15.87
N THR A 806 -14.35 5.45 14.59
CA THR A 806 -13.39 5.19 13.50
C THR A 806 -12.49 6.41 13.27
N PRO A 807 -11.19 6.21 12.95
CA PRO A 807 -10.27 7.31 12.74
C PRO A 807 -10.55 8.05 11.42
N VAL A 808 -9.84 9.17 11.21
CA VAL A 808 -9.80 9.92 9.94
C VAL A 808 -9.70 8.95 8.75
N PHE A 809 -10.60 9.14 7.79
CA PHE A 809 -10.63 8.42 6.54
C PHE A 809 -9.60 9.02 5.56
N TRP A 810 -8.63 8.21 5.11
CA TRP A 810 -7.60 8.53 4.11
C TRP A 810 -6.71 9.75 4.41
N ASN A 811 -7.25 10.96 4.41
CA ASN A 811 -6.72 12.17 5.02
C ASN A 811 -7.77 13.30 4.93
N THR A 812 -7.71 14.27 5.84
CA THR A 812 -8.71 15.35 5.86
C THR A 812 -8.46 16.43 4.80
N SER A 813 -7.21 16.68 4.38
CA SER A 813 -6.88 17.73 3.41
C SER A 813 -7.48 17.46 2.02
N TRP A 814 -7.22 16.27 1.48
CA TRP A 814 -7.69 15.82 0.16
C TRP A 814 -9.22 15.79 0.07
N PHE A 815 -9.87 15.43 1.18
CA PHE A 815 -11.32 15.32 1.29
C PHE A 815 -11.97 16.57 1.91
N LYS A 816 -11.32 17.74 1.84
CA LYS A 816 -11.91 19.04 2.24
C LYS A 816 -12.44 19.08 3.66
N MET A 817 -11.71 18.51 4.61
CA MET A 817 -12.11 18.34 6.01
C MET A 817 -13.47 17.62 6.14
N ARG A 818 -13.69 16.59 5.33
CA ARG A 818 -14.83 15.69 5.54
C ARG A 818 -14.61 14.91 6.85
N PRO A 819 -15.65 14.79 7.70
CA PRO A 819 -15.60 13.98 8.91
C PRO A 819 -15.22 12.51 8.66
N PRO A 820 -14.62 11.81 9.64
CA PRO A 820 -14.29 12.30 10.99
C PRO A 820 -12.99 13.12 11.03
N HIS A 821 -12.81 13.90 12.11
CA HIS A 821 -11.65 14.78 12.30
C HIS A 821 -10.60 14.25 13.29
N VAL A 822 -10.89 13.16 14.01
CA VAL A 822 -9.99 12.59 15.02
C VAL A 822 -9.42 11.25 14.58
N THR A 823 -8.21 10.91 15.02
CA THR A 823 -7.55 9.61 14.76
C THR A 823 -7.68 8.63 15.93
N GLY A 824 -8.35 9.01 17.01
CA GLY A 824 -8.50 8.24 18.24
C GLY A 824 -8.47 9.17 19.45
N PHE A 825 -8.09 8.64 20.61
CA PHE A 825 -7.84 9.43 21.82
C PHE A 825 -6.74 8.80 22.68
N VAL A 826 -6.04 9.65 23.44
CA VAL A 826 -5.18 9.21 24.54
C VAL A 826 -5.94 9.31 25.84
N VAL A 827 -5.73 8.32 26.70
CA VAL A 827 -6.23 8.29 28.08
C VAL A 827 -5.13 7.76 28.98
N ASN A 828 -5.04 8.24 30.22
CA ASN A 828 -4.15 7.66 31.22
C ASN A 828 -4.92 6.62 32.05
N PRO A 829 -4.75 5.31 31.81
CA PRO A 829 -5.53 4.28 32.51
C PRO A 829 -5.25 4.24 34.02
N ALA A 830 -4.13 4.81 34.48
CA ALA A 830 -3.80 4.93 35.90
C ALA A 830 -4.47 6.13 36.59
N HIS A 831 -5.17 7.00 35.85
CA HIS A 831 -5.84 8.15 36.45
C HIS A 831 -6.97 7.67 37.39
N PRO A 832 -7.08 8.17 38.63
CA PRO A 832 -8.08 7.68 39.58
C PRO A 832 -9.54 7.83 39.12
N ALA A 833 -9.81 8.76 38.20
CA ALA A 833 -11.11 8.93 37.54
C ALA A 833 -11.57 7.70 36.74
N LEU A 834 -10.66 6.79 36.40
CA LEU A 834 -10.91 5.60 35.58
C LEU A 834 -10.72 4.30 36.36
N ALA A 835 -10.52 4.38 37.68
CA ALA A 835 -10.22 3.22 38.53
C ALA A 835 -11.31 2.12 38.46
N ASP A 836 -12.56 2.51 38.21
CA ASP A 836 -13.70 1.60 38.08
C ASP A 836 -14.10 1.39 36.59
N PHE A 837 -13.25 1.75 35.63
CA PHE A 837 -13.48 1.58 34.19
C PHE A 837 -12.25 0.99 33.50
N PRO A 838 -12.16 -0.35 33.34
CA PRO A 838 -11.02 -0.99 32.70
C PRO A 838 -10.78 -0.48 31.29
N THR A 839 -9.64 0.17 31.11
CA THR A 839 -9.22 0.74 29.84
C THR A 839 -7.72 0.66 29.70
N ASP A 840 -7.25 0.63 28.44
CA ASP A 840 -5.87 0.85 28.08
C ASP A 840 -5.66 2.34 27.73
N ALA A 841 -4.44 2.72 27.38
CA ALA A 841 -4.08 4.10 27.04
C ALA A 841 -4.57 4.59 25.66
N HIS A 842 -5.50 3.86 25.03
CA HIS A 842 -5.95 4.06 23.66
C HIS A 842 -7.41 3.67 23.46
N SER A 843 -7.95 3.96 22.27
CA SER A 843 -9.30 3.55 21.87
C SER A 843 -9.41 2.03 21.73
N ASP A 844 -10.51 1.48 22.25
CA ASP A 844 -10.88 0.07 22.13
C ASP A 844 -12.43 -0.04 22.17
N LEU A 845 -13.00 -1.20 21.85
CA LEU A 845 -14.42 -1.30 21.46
C LEU A 845 -15.44 -0.90 22.56
N GLN A 846 -15.07 -0.95 23.83
CA GLN A 846 -15.91 -0.48 24.94
C GLN A 846 -16.16 1.03 24.92
N TRP A 847 -15.25 1.80 24.32
CA TRP A 847 -15.40 3.25 24.21
C TRP A 847 -16.39 3.68 23.15
N TRP A 848 -16.80 2.78 22.24
CA TRP A 848 -17.61 3.11 21.08
C TRP A 848 -18.84 3.95 21.43
N GLU A 849 -19.68 3.48 22.37
CA GLU A 849 -20.91 4.18 22.74
C GLU A 849 -20.68 5.50 23.50
N ILE A 850 -19.46 5.73 23.99
CA ILE A 850 -19.07 6.93 24.74
C ILE A 850 -18.56 8.01 23.78
N VAL A 851 -17.79 7.62 22.76
CA VAL A 851 -17.04 8.55 21.90
C VAL A 851 -17.63 8.72 20.50
N ASN A 852 -18.36 7.72 19.99
CA ASN A 852 -18.95 7.81 18.66
C ASN A 852 -19.99 8.94 18.64
N GLN A 853 -19.78 9.94 17.78
CA GLN A 853 -20.61 11.13 17.65
C GLN A 853 -20.66 12.00 18.92
N ALA A 854 -19.66 11.90 19.80
CA ALA A 854 -19.55 12.76 20.97
C ALA A 854 -19.14 14.19 20.59
N GLN A 855 -19.61 15.18 21.37
CA GLN A 855 -19.08 16.53 21.28
C GLN A 855 -17.69 16.60 21.91
N VAL A 856 -16.82 17.43 21.33
CA VAL A 856 -15.44 17.60 21.79
C VAL A 856 -15.21 19.06 22.20
N MET A 857 -14.54 19.27 23.33
CA MET A 857 -14.13 20.59 23.80
C MET A 857 -12.79 20.98 23.16
N HIS A 858 -12.70 22.18 22.58
CA HIS A 858 -11.44 22.74 22.08
C HIS A 858 -10.82 23.69 23.11
N LEU A 859 -9.66 23.31 23.61
CA LEU A 859 -8.95 23.93 24.74
C LEU A 859 -8.00 25.07 24.31
N GLU A 860 -8.34 25.83 23.26
CA GLU A 860 -7.43 26.85 22.73
C GLU A 860 -7.06 27.94 23.75
N ASP A 861 -7.95 28.27 24.69
CA ASP A 861 -7.74 29.32 25.72
C ASP A 861 -7.29 28.76 27.08
N PHE A 862 -7.11 27.44 27.18
CA PHE A 862 -6.60 26.81 28.41
C PHE A 862 -5.08 27.02 28.54
N PRO A 863 -4.55 27.00 29.78
CA PRO A 863 -3.12 27.16 30.03
C PRO A 863 -2.25 26.24 29.15
N PRO A 864 -1.09 26.71 28.69
CA PRO A 864 -0.09 25.84 28.06
C PRO A 864 0.23 24.66 29.00
N GLY A 865 0.34 23.45 28.44
CA GLY A 865 0.60 22.25 29.24
C GLY A 865 -0.61 21.63 29.95
N PHE A 866 -1.82 22.20 29.86
CA PHE A 866 -3.03 21.55 30.36
C PHE A 866 -3.22 20.17 29.68
N ARG A 867 -3.52 19.13 30.47
CA ARG A 867 -3.73 17.76 30.00
C ARG A 867 -5.12 17.26 30.43
N PRO A 868 -6.01 16.89 29.49
CA PRO A 868 -7.27 16.24 29.81
C PRO A 868 -7.07 14.83 30.34
N ILE A 869 -8.08 14.28 31.01
CA ILE A 869 -8.13 12.88 31.41
C ILE A 869 -8.32 11.99 30.18
N VAL A 870 -9.24 12.39 29.28
CA VAL A 870 -9.49 11.75 27.99
C VAL A 870 -9.35 12.80 26.89
N GLN A 871 -8.33 12.63 26.05
CA GLN A 871 -7.93 13.59 25.03
C GLN A 871 -8.10 13.00 23.63
N PRO A 872 -9.13 13.40 22.87
CA PRO A 872 -9.21 13.13 21.44
C PRO A 872 -7.96 13.66 20.71
N ILE A 873 -7.49 12.89 19.73
CA ILE A 873 -6.33 13.24 18.90
C ILE A 873 -6.89 13.85 17.61
N ASP A 874 -6.67 15.14 17.39
CA ASP A 874 -7.12 15.83 16.18
C ASP A 874 -6.31 15.40 14.94
N THR A 875 -6.84 15.71 13.76
CA THR A 875 -6.08 15.59 12.51
C THR A 875 -4.80 16.42 12.57
N TRP A 876 -3.70 15.87 12.07
CA TRP A 876 -2.38 16.51 12.08
C TRP A 876 -2.29 17.78 11.22
N PHE A 877 -3.29 18.01 10.35
CA PHE A 877 -3.43 19.27 9.61
C PHE A 877 -3.81 20.45 10.51
N LEU A 878 -4.50 20.20 11.62
CA LEU A 878 -5.01 21.22 12.53
C LEU A 878 -4.38 21.14 13.92
N ASN A 879 -4.08 19.95 14.44
CA ASN A 879 -3.48 19.75 15.78
C ASN A 879 -4.21 20.49 16.91
N ARG A 880 -5.53 20.64 16.88
CA ARG A 880 -6.28 21.32 17.96
C ARG A 880 -6.07 20.60 19.29
N ARG A 881 -6.00 21.36 20.39
CA ARG A 881 -5.95 20.81 21.75
C ARG A 881 -7.36 20.40 22.17
N LEU A 882 -7.67 19.12 22.22
CA LEU A 882 -9.03 18.63 22.42
C LEU A 882 -9.22 17.99 23.81
N ALA A 883 -10.46 17.93 24.30
CA ALA A 883 -10.83 17.18 25.50
C ALA A 883 -12.23 16.56 25.37
N LEU A 884 -12.36 15.34 25.89
CA LEU A 884 -13.64 14.69 26.15
C LEU A 884 -13.96 14.70 27.65
N VAL A 885 -12.94 14.45 28.49
CA VAL A 885 -13.01 14.52 29.96
C VAL A 885 -11.83 15.32 30.47
N LEU A 886 -12.08 16.31 31.32
CA LEU A 886 -11.05 17.17 31.92
C LEU A 886 -11.37 17.48 33.38
N GLU A 887 -10.35 17.88 34.13
CA GLU A 887 -10.50 18.39 35.48
C GLU A 887 -9.67 19.66 35.70
N ALA A 888 -10.14 20.54 36.58
CA ALA A 888 -9.44 21.77 36.92
C ALA A 888 -9.83 22.28 38.32
N ARG A 889 -8.94 23.06 38.92
CA ARG A 889 -9.28 24.01 39.99
C ARG A 889 -9.86 25.27 39.35
N VAL A 890 -10.98 25.75 39.88
CA VAL A 890 -11.65 26.97 39.41
C VAL A 890 -11.92 27.84 40.62
N GLY A 891 -11.13 28.91 40.79
CA GLY A 891 -11.04 29.60 42.08
C GLY A 891 -10.62 28.62 43.19
N PRO A 892 -11.28 28.65 44.37
CA PRO A 892 -11.01 27.66 45.42
C PRO A 892 -11.65 26.27 45.14
N GLY A 893 -12.54 26.18 44.15
CA GLY A 893 -13.33 24.97 43.86
C GLY A 893 -12.65 23.98 42.93
N ARG A 894 -13.27 22.80 42.77
CA ARG A 894 -12.82 21.72 41.90
C ARG A 894 -13.90 21.33 40.90
N LEU A 895 -13.55 21.26 39.63
CA LEU A 895 -14.45 20.99 38.53
C LEU A 895 -13.98 19.76 37.74
N LEU A 896 -14.89 18.81 37.53
CA LEU A 896 -14.73 17.69 36.60
C LEU A 896 -15.76 17.89 35.48
N VAL A 897 -15.31 17.93 34.23
CA VAL A 897 -16.17 18.13 33.06
C VAL A 897 -16.06 16.94 32.13
N THR A 898 -17.20 16.48 31.62
CA THR A 898 -17.28 15.54 30.49
C THR A 898 -18.20 16.10 29.43
N SER A 899 -17.80 15.99 28.16
CA SER A 899 -18.67 16.30 27.00
C SER A 899 -19.28 15.04 26.37
N ALA A 900 -18.89 13.85 26.86
CA ALA A 900 -19.52 12.59 26.47
C ALA A 900 -20.93 12.47 27.06
N ASN A 901 -21.86 11.88 26.30
CA ASN A 901 -23.22 11.64 26.77
C ASN A 901 -23.27 10.49 27.79
N LEU A 902 -23.05 10.84 29.06
CA LEU A 902 -22.97 9.93 30.21
C LEU A 902 -24.15 10.06 31.20
N ALA A 903 -25.26 10.69 30.80
CA ALA A 903 -26.34 11.06 31.74
C ALA A 903 -26.93 9.83 32.48
N PRO A 904 -27.27 9.94 33.78
CA PRO A 904 -27.73 8.83 34.60
C PRO A 904 -29.10 8.24 34.23
N THR A 905 -29.85 8.88 33.32
CA THR A 905 -31.11 8.34 32.75
C THR A 905 -30.88 7.47 31.51
N ALA A 906 -29.63 7.26 31.08
CA ALA A 906 -29.32 6.41 29.94
C ALA A 906 -29.45 4.93 30.33
N ASP A 907 -30.57 4.35 29.89
CA ASP A 907 -30.87 2.93 29.64
C ASP A 907 -29.90 1.87 30.18
N ALA A 908 -30.46 0.79 30.73
CA ALA A 908 -29.75 -0.49 30.96
C ALA A 908 -29.01 -1.03 29.71
N GLN A 909 -29.26 -0.44 28.53
CA GLN A 909 -28.69 -0.73 27.22
C GLN A 909 -27.31 -0.08 26.95
N ARG A 910 -26.79 0.83 27.80
CA ARG A 910 -25.46 1.48 27.62
C ARG A 910 -24.50 1.22 28.79
N PRO A 911 -24.05 -0.03 28.98
CA PRO A 911 -23.31 -0.44 30.17
C PRO A 911 -21.94 0.22 30.34
N ALA A 912 -21.22 0.54 29.25
CA ALA A 912 -19.91 1.19 29.34
C ALA A 912 -20.04 2.67 29.75
N ALA A 913 -20.98 3.40 29.16
CA ALA A 913 -21.25 4.79 29.52
C ALA A 913 -21.71 4.92 30.98
N ARG A 914 -22.58 4.00 31.44
CA ARG A 914 -23.01 3.91 32.84
C ARG A 914 -21.83 3.64 33.78
N GLN A 915 -20.96 2.70 33.43
CA GLN A 915 -19.77 2.39 34.23
C GLN A 915 -18.82 3.59 34.31
N LEU A 916 -18.56 4.25 33.18
CA LEU A 916 -17.68 5.43 33.16
C LEU A 916 -18.26 6.56 34.01
N TYR A 917 -19.57 6.84 33.89
CA TYR A 917 -20.23 7.84 34.75
C TYR A 917 -20.06 7.52 36.23
N TYR A 918 -20.25 6.26 36.62
CA TYR A 918 -20.04 5.81 38.00
C TYR A 918 -18.59 6.04 38.46
N SER A 919 -17.60 5.68 37.63
CA SER A 919 -16.18 5.90 37.93
C SER A 919 -15.86 7.39 38.13
N LEU A 920 -16.36 8.27 37.24
CA LEU A 920 -16.17 9.71 37.34
C LEU A 920 -16.83 10.31 38.58
N LEU A 921 -18.08 9.91 38.89
CA LEU A 921 -18.80 10.39 40.07
C LEU A 921 -18.12 9.93 41.36
N ARG A 922 -17.74 8.65 41.45
CA ARG A 922 -17.02 8.09 42.60
C ARG A 922 -15.68 8.81 42.82
N TYR A 923 -14.96 9.09 41.74
CA TYR A 923 -13.75 9.89 41.79
C TYR A 923 -14.00 11.30 42.34
N ALA A 924 -14.99 12.03 41.80
CA ALA A 924 -15.35 13.37 42.26
C ALA A 924 -15.74 13.40 43.75
N GLN A 925 -16.36 12.34 44.27
CA GLN A 925 -16.71 12.19 45.68
C GLN A 925 -15.50 11.85 46.58
N SER A 926 -14.40 11.35 46.01
CA SER A 926 -13.23 10.87 46.75
C SER A 926 -12.27 11.99 47.16
N ALA A 927 -11.37 11.67 48.09
CA ALA A 927 -10.24 12.52 48.46
C ALA A 927 -9.19 12.65 47.35
N ASN A 928 -9.20 11.75 46.35
CA ASN A 928 -8.28 11.76 45.22
C ASN A 928 -8.65 12.81 44.16
N PHE A 929 -9.84 13.43 44.26
CA PHE A 929 -10.22 14.52 43.38
C PHE A 929 -9.44 15.79 43.74
N GLN A 930 -8.23 15.87 43.23
CA GLN A 930 -7.28 16.96 43.48
C GLN A 930 -6.68 17.43 42.15
N PRO A 931 -7.46 18.16 41.32
CA PRO A 931 -6.97 18.65 40.04
C PRO A 931 -5.67 19.46 40.20
N ALA A 932 -4.68 19.19 39.37
CA ALA A 932 -3.39 19.87 39.42
C ALA A 932 -3.44 21.25 38.73
N ALA A 933 -4.16 21.36 37.62
CA ALA A 933 -4.23 22.58 36.84
C ALA A 933 -5.29 23.55 37.39
N THR A 934 -4.98 24.84 37.40
CA THR A 934 -5.93 25.92 37.72
C THR A 934 -6.37 26.61 36.43
N VAL A 935 -7.68 26.83 36.28
CA VAL A 935 -8.29 27.46 35.11
C VAL A 935 -9.31 28.50 35.57
N GLU A 936 -9.25 29.69 34.96
CA GLU A 936 -10.21 30.76 35.25
C GLU A 936 -11.64 30.34 34.87
N LEU A 937 -12.63 30.73 35.69
CA LEU A 937 -14.03 30.41 35.43
C LEU A 937 -14.48 30.91 34.05
N ALA A 938 -13.99 32.09 33.63
CA ALA A 938 -14.28 32.65 32.32
C ALA A 938 -13.79 31.74 31.17
N VAL A 939 -12.61 31.14 31.29
CA VAL A 939 -12.05 30.21 30.28
C VAL A 939 -12.88 28.93 30.20
N VAL A 940 -13.35 28.41 31.34
CA VAL A 940 -14.26 27.26 31.36
C VAL A 940 -15.60 27.61 30.72
N LYS A 941 -16.16 28.78 31.05
CA LYS A 941 -17.43 29.27 30.52
C LYS A 941 -17.39 29.43 28.99
N ASP A 942 -16.24 29.87 28.49
CA ASP A 942 -15.99 30.09 27.06
C ASP A 942 -16.20 28.83 26.20
N LEU A 943 -15.95 27.63 26.76
CA LEU A 943 -16.22 26.35 26.09
C LEU A 943 -17.69 26.20 25.65
N PHE A 944 -18.61 26.87 26.34
CA PHE A 944 -20.05 26.74 26.16
C PHE A 944 -20.71 27.99 25.56
N GLU A 945 -19.94 29.05 25.32
CA GLU A 945 -20.48 30.35 24.89
C GLU A 945 -19.88 30.85 23.58
N THR A 946 -18.59 30.61 23.33
CA THR A 946 -17.92 31.13 22.14
C THR A 946 -17.44 30.02 21.21
N PRO A 947 -17.50 30.23 19.88
CA PRO A 947 -16.95 29.29 18.93
C PRO A 947 -15.41 29.29 18.97
N SER A 948 -14.81 28.24 18.42
CA SER A 948 -13.36 28.20 18.17
C SER A 948 -12.91 29.40 17.31
N ARG A 949 -11.81 30.06 17.68
CA ARG A 949 -11.24 31.16 16.87
C ARG A 949 -10.72 30.68 15.53
N GLU A 950 -10.06 29.52 15.50
CA GLU A 950 -9.59 28.91 14.27
C GLU A 950 -10.74 28.15 13.59
N GLN A 951 -11.23 28.68 12.48
CA GLN A 951 -12.17 27.98 11.60
C GLN A 951 -11.47 27.56 10.31
N PHE A 952 -11.70 26.31 9.88
CA PHE A 952 -11.15 25.84 8.61
C PHE A 952 -11.98 26.38 7.45
N SER A 953 -11.33 27.14 6.56
CA SER A 953 -11.93 27.63 5.32
C SER A 953 -11.40 26.83 4.13
N THR A 954 -12.30 26.16 3.41
CA THR A 954 -11.98 25.52 2.12
C THR A 954 -11.89 26.61 1.05
N PHE A 955 -10.67 27.01 0.66
CA PHE A 955 -10.45 28.06 -0.35
C PHE A 955 -10.72 27.60 -1.80
N THR A 956 -11.32 26.41 -2.01
CA THR A 956 -11.68 25.87 -3.33
C THR A 956 -13.10 25.29 -3.36
N LYS A 957 -13.82 25.56 -4.47
CA LYS A 957 -15.13 24.95 -4.77
C LYS A 957 -15.03 23.63 -5.53
N ASN A 958 -13.89 23.31 -6.17
CA ASN A 958 -13.71 22.11 -6.99
C ASN A 958 -13.39 20.90 -6.10
N SER A 959 -14.07 19.77 -6.29
CA SER A 959 -13.80 18.52 -5.56
C SER A 959 -13.00 17.54 -6.43
N PRO A 960 -12.21 16.61 -5.86
CA PRO A 960 -11.72 15.44 -6.58
C PRO A 960 -12.85 14.76 -7.36
N ASP A 961 -12.53 14.18 -8.52
CA ASP A 961 -13.53 13.70 -9.50
C ASP A 961 -14.53 12.68 -8.93
N GLU A 962 -14.14 11.92 -7.89
CA GLU A 962 -15.01 11.03 -7.10
C GLU A 962 -16.21 11.73 -6.44
N LEU A 963 -16.16 13.06 -6.32
CA LEU A 963 -17.16 13.91 -5.68
C LEU A 963 -17.95 14.76 -6.68
N LYS A 964 -17.75 14.59 -8.00
CA LYS A 964 -18.65 15.18 -8.98
C LYS A 964 -20.01 14.48 -8.85
N PRO A 965 -21.12 15.20 -8.58
CA PRO A 965 -22.44 14.58 -8.58
C PRO A 965 -22.64 13.87 -9.91
N GLN A 966 -23.17 12.65 -9.86
CA GLN A 966 -23.55 11.93 -11.07
C GLN A 966 -24.36 12.89 -11.94
N ARG A 967 -23.88 13.16 -13.15
CA ARG A 967 -24.76 13.73 -14.17
C ARG A 967 -25.82 12.65 -14.40
N LYS A 968 -27.00 12.89 -13.81
CA LYS A 968 -28.19 12.07 -14.01
C LYS A 968 -28.48 11.89 -15.49
#